data_AF-A0A151ZRJ9-F1
#
_entry.id   AF-A0A151ZRJ9-F1
#
_cell.length_a   1.000
_cell.length_b   1.000
_cell.length_c   1.000
_cell.angle_alpha   90.00
_cell.angle_beta   90.00
_cell.angle_gamma   90.00
#
_symmetry.space_group_name_H-M   'P 1'
#
loop_
_entity.id
_entity.type
_entity.pdbx_description
1 polymer ?
#
loop_
_entity_poly.entity_id
_entity_poly.type
_entity_poly.pdbx_seq_one_letter_code
_entity_poly.pdbx_strand_id
1 'polypeptide(L)'
;MNVYNQTQNNNIVYIGIENPVLYSKYPPVFTVYQTITNDNRDPFSKRSFYGSWSETLGEFQIPFQLPSNLVPREIQYDISITGNTISNELLKGILPPSAVPSSILKVESQFFSEFPPLVTNIEKSSLSVNVPMLYNFGYTFTIQSDNGFSDGFIIVTSQVNIRGIEIALTQISGDEFWGNFTATIYINHTATLTNCISQSFEIQYMLLRDKNGMASEYKKRGFNDRVNSLHLIKTEISDLISLNCPAVSSSNITLVYFGQEQNITAIDVSIDNSLSFILQLTSDSGLSLYNLPTLYLMEVGLGMINSTFEITTPVVPNQFYTALSYKTTITVPVGFGLNGGITLSIYGAENVLHTNAGWATNNLNDIGMFYYIQTYKNDIPQTPLLEEQKNNYTSDGGILMVYGNNLGLPGDNVIAQISYPGTNTWINIKIVQNYFRLLHLVIFNIKNNYTTFNLRVKVNNDISNLLEIHYTNSPPSTTKPPDSTNTPVNVCPGSPKCGGEANGICTTTGCQCKPPWVGKECLSQPISIEPNISITEPVVQNTLDTPSGSQIKNLISVQSLIEYNFKGEIIQNITLSNWKFYNLTDSSKKLYRYSNRVNLNTSMPTDFNISIQYFSEDTTLNFANELVDIRAYTLKYTIEMSPYLFKSVTNNLQIVMSALIESSNLNSCSTIESGDTLDTNFQFFKLQVEDHSLYAKFIKKAEIDYRVRSIENVQLSTNSQGSSRAQTLIGINVPYYTNYVLMDPDFSLLLDSRSTADNEDSQCYSPPSKSKLSKEQLIGIIVGSVVGGAIIIAIISYVVITKTSLGYKRSIVRMKSFITR
;
A
#
# COMPACT_ATOMS: atom_id res chain seq x y z
N MET A 1 10.10 12.81 -9.29
CA MET A 1 9.31 13.15 -8.08
C MET A 1 8.49 14.40 -8.42
N ASN A 2 7.18 14.26 -8.53
CA ASN A 2 6.28 15.38 -8.80
C ASN A 2 5.44 15.63 -7.56
N VAL A 3 5.57 16.79 -6.92
CA VAL A 3 4.72 17.17 -5.78
C VAL A 3 3.51 17.89 -6.35
N TYR A 4 2.33 17.28 -6.25
CA TYR A 4 1.05 17.91 -6.61
C TYR A 4 0.27 18.24 -5.34
N ASN A 5 -0.15 19.50 -5.24
CA ASN A 5 -1.03 19.97 -4.17
C ASN A 5 -2.48 19.74 -4.60
N GLN A 6 -3.12 18.67 -4.11
CA GLN A 6 -4.56 18.50 -4.23
C GLN A 6 -5.23 18.70 -2.87
N THR A 7 -6.32 19.44 -2.91
CA THR A 7 -7.12 19.99 -1.83
C THR A 7 -7.59 18.95 -0.80
N GLN A 8 -6.78 18.75 0.25
CA GLN A 8 -7.11 18.63 1.68
C GLN A 8 -5.81 18.23 2.43
N ASN A 9 -5.08 19.22 2.94
CA ASN A 9 -4.02 19.15 3.97
C ASN A 9 -3.06 17.93 4.01
N ASN A 10 -2.59 17.39 2.88
CA ASN A 10 -1.47 16.44 2.87
C ASN A 10 -0.62 16.65 1.61
N ASN A 11 0.68 16.90 1.78
CA ASN A 11 1.64 16.85 0.69
C ASN A 11 1.92 15.38 0.36
N ILE A 12 2.21 15.04 -0.89
CA ILE A 12 2.50 13.65 -1.28
C ILE A 12 3.81 13.59 -2.06
N VAL A 13 4.72 12.72 -1.62
CA VAL A 13 5.90 12.32 -2.39
C VAL A 13 5.60 11.06 -3.17
N TYR A 14 5.92 11.06 -4.46
CA TYR A 14 5.86 9.87 -5.30
C TYR A 14 7.26 9.32 -5.57
N ILE A 15 7.44 8.03 -5.29
CA ILE A 15 8.71 7.32 -5.48
C ILE A 15 8.49 6.14 -6.43
N GLY A 16 8.96 6.29 -7.66
CA GLY A 16 9.15 5.20 -8.59
C GLY A 16 10.44 4.45 -8.27
N ILE A 17 10.36 3.14 -8.10
CA ILE A 17 11.53 2.28 -7.91
C ILE A 17 11.51 1.24 -9.03
N GLU A 18 12.62 1.12 -9.77
CA GLU A 18 12.80 -0.01 -10.67
C GLU A 18 12.85 -1.29 -9.82
N ASN A 19 11.88 -2.18 -10.00
CA ASN A 19 11.68 -3.42 -9.22
C ASN A 19 10.99 -3.26 -7.84
N PRO A 20 9.74 -2.76 -7.80
CA PRO A 20 9.03 -2.47 -6.55
C PRO A 20 8.68 -3.71 -5.71
N VAL A 21 8.83 -4.93 -6.25
CA VAL A 21 8.45 -6.19 -5.57
C VAL A 21 9.46 -6.59 -4.47
N LEU A 22 10.72 -6.17 -4.57
CA LEU A 22 11.70 -6.29 -3.49
C LEU A 22 11.41 -5.30 -2.35
N TYR A 23 10.84 -4.13 -2.69
CA TYR A 23 10.66 -2.99 -1.80
C TYR A 23 9.22 -2.87 -1.25
N SER A 24 8.25 -3.59 -1.82
CA SER A 24 6.89 -3.73 -1.27
C SER A 24 6.86 -4.47 0.07
N LYS A 25 7.97 -5.15 0.42
CA LYS A 25 8.25 -5.78 1.71
C LYS A 25 8.72 -4.78 2.79
N TYR A 26 9.19 -3.59 2.39
CA TYR A 26 9.69 -2.53 3.26
C TYR A 26 9.23 -1.18 2.71
N PRO A 27 8.05 -0.67 3.12
CA PRO A 27 7.53 0.57 2.58
C PRO A 27 8.59 1.68 2.72
N PRO A 28 8.82 2.49 1.67
CA PRO A 28 9.78 3.57 1.74
C PRO A 28 9.38 4.52 2.87
N VAL A 29 10.37 4.89 3.67
CA VAL A 29 10.21 5.89 4.73
C VAL A 29 10.78 7.19 4.21
N PHE A 30 9.93 8.20 4.08
CA PHE A 30 10.33 9.56 3.77
C PHE A 30 10.58 10.30 5.06
N THR A 31 11.79 10.78 5.27
CA THR A 31 12.13 11.51 6.47
C THR A 31 12.57 12.93 6.15
N VAL A 32 11.87 13.90 6.74
CA VAL A 32 12.12 15.33 6.51
C VAL A 32 12.88 15.92 7.69
N TYR A 33 13.93 16.69 7.39
CA TYR A 33 14.70 17.45 8.37
C TYR A 33 14.18 18.89 8.45
N GLN A 34 13.52 19.21 9.56
CA GLN A 34 12.76 20.46 9.70
C GLN A 34 13.63 21.63 10.16
N THR A 35 14.74 21.35 10.86
CA THR A 35 15.67 22.37 11.33
C THR A 35 17.06 22.17 10.71
N ILE A 36 17.84 23.26 10.62
CA ILE A 36 19.23 23.23 10.14
C ILE A 36 20.14 22.47 11.12
N THR A 37 19.71 22.32 12.38
CA THR A 37 20.44 21.66 13.45
C THR A 37 20.01 20.19 13.57
N ASN A 38 20.88 19.26 13.19
CA ASN A 38 20.72 17.83 13.48
C ASN A 38 20.93 17.55 14.99
N ASP A 39 20.03 18.06 15.84
CA ASP A 39 20.00 17.66 17.25
C ASP A 39 19.16 16.39 17.38
N ASN A 40 19.83 15.23 17.42
CA ASN A 40 19.20 13.92 17.63
C ASN A 40 18.40 13.82 18.94
N ARG A 41 18.54 14.80 19.86
CA ARG A 41 17.77 14.91 21.10
C ARG A 41 16.43 15.62 20.91
N ASP A 42 16.18 16.23 19.74
CA ASP A 42 14.91 16.84 19.41
C ASP A 42 14.05 15.91 18.55
N PRO A 43 13.01 15.26 19.12
CA PRO A 43 12.11 14.41 18.35
C PRO A 43 11.33 15.18 17.26
N PHE A 44 11.34 16.52 17.26
CA PHE A 44 10.70 17.35 16.25
C PHE A 44 11.65 17.80 15.13
N SER A 45 12.97 17.63 15.28
CA SER A 45 13.94 17.96 14.23
C SER A 45 13.80 17.08 12.98
N LYS A 46 13.25 15.88 13.16
CA LYS A 46 13.12 14.83 12.14
C LYS A 46 11.72 14.22 12.19
N ARG A 47 10.99 14.21 11.08
CA ARG A 47 9.70 13.51 10.97
C ARG A 47 9.73 12.48 9.87
N SER A 48 9.34 11.25 10.20
CA SER A 48 9.27 10.12 9.27
C SER A 48 7.84 9.81 8.87
N PHE A 49 7.64 9.62 7.57
CA PHE A 49 6.37 9.32 6.93
C PHE A 49 6.50 8.03 6.13
N TYR A 50 5.47 7.19 6.16
CA TYR A 50 5.52 5.86 5.58
C TYR A 50 4.74 5.80 4.27
N GLY A 51 5.37 5.23 3.24
CA GLY A 51 4.77 5.09 1.92
C GLY A 51 3.82 3.92 1.80
N SER A 52 2.81 4.08 0.94
CA SER A 52 1.97 2.99 0.43
C SER A 52 2.16 2.84 -1.07
N TRP A 53 2.07 1.62 -1.60
CA TRP A 53 2.20 1.40 -3.04
C TRP A 53 0.89 1.77 -3.77
N SER A 54 0.97 2.60 -4.82
CA SER A 54 -0.16 2.90 -5.69
C SER A 54 -0.07 2.11 -6.98
N GLU A 55 -0.92 1.09 -7.13
CA GLU A 55 -0.99 0.26 -8.34
C GLU A 55 -1.42 1.07 -9.57
N THR A 56 -2.25 2.11 -9.40
CA THR A 56 -2.72 2.99 -10.49
C THR A 56 -1.59 3.83 -11.09
N LEU A 57 -0.66 4.29 -10.25
CA LEU A 57 0.45 5.14 -10.69
C LEU A 57 1.74 4.34 -10.92
N GLY A 58 1.82 3.11 -10.44
CA GLY A 58 3.04 2.30 -10.47
C GLY A 58 4.17 2.90 -9.60
N GLU A 59 3.81 3.63 -8.55
CA GLU A 59 4.75 4.35 -7.68
C GLU A 59 4.30 4.28 -6.21
N PHE A 60 5.25 4.40 -5.27
CA PHE A 60 4.91 4.60 -3.86
C PHE A 60 4.42 6.03 -3.63
N GLN A 61 3.35 6.17 -2.86
CA GLN A 61 2.80 7.43 -2.39
C GLN A 61 3.10 7.60 -0.91
N ILE A 62 3.74 8.71 -0.56
CA ILE A 62 4.08 9.01 0.83
C ILE A 62 3.41 10.32 1.22
N PRO A 63 2.25 10.29 1.91
CA PRO A 63 1.65 11.49 2.44
C PRO A 63 2.52 12.02 3.59
N PHE A 64 2.89 13.28 3.51
CA PHE A 64 3.71 13.97 4.51
C PHE A 64 3.17 15.35 4.84
N GLN A 65 3.53 15.81 6.04
CA GLN A 65 3.13 17.11 6.55
C GLN A 65 4.37 17.91 6.96
N LEU A 66 4.34 19.20 6.65
CA LEU A 66 5.35 20.16 7.08
C LEU A 66 4.72 21.09 8.12
N PRO A 67 5.50 21.57 9.11
CA PRO A 67 5.08 22.64 10.00
C PRO A 67 4.63 23.88 9.23
N SER A 68 3.72 24.67 9.82
CA SER A 68 3.34 25.96 9.26
C SER A 68 4.49 26.98 9.39
N ASN A 69 4.43 28.05 8.60
CA ASN A 69 5.34 29.21 8.69
C ASN A 69 6.85 28.91 8.55
N LEU A 70 7.24 27.83 7.88
CA LEU A 70 8.64 27.54 7.58
C LEU A 70 9.29 28.66 6.73
N VAL A 71 10.57 28.92 6.98
CA VAL A 71 11.37 29.86 6.19
C VAL A 71 11.46 29.34 4.76
N PRO A 72 11.25 30.18 3.73
CA PRO A 72 11.40 29.77 2.34
C PRO A 72 12.82 29.27 2.07
N ARG A 73 12.98 27.96 1.92
CA ARG A 73 14.26 27.29 1.63
C ARG A 73 14.06 25.93 0.98
N GLU A 74 15.17 25.34 0.57
CA GLU A 74 15.22 23.91 0.30
C GLU A 74 15.27 23.14 1.62
N ILE A 75 14.42 22.13 1.75
CA ILE A 75 14.33 21.25 2.91
C ILE A 75 15.08 19.96 2.59
N GLN A 76 15.97 19.58 3.49
CA GLN A 76 16.70 18.32 3.38
C GLN A 76 15.79 17.15 3.76
N TYR A 77 15.97 16.03 3.08
CA TYR A 77 15.22 14.82 3.35
C TYR A 77 16.03 13.58 3.02
N ASP A 78 15.65 12.49 3.69
CA ASP A 78 16.12 11.15 3.41
C ASP A 78 14.98 10.27 2.94
N ILE A 79 15.29 9.36 2.04
CA ILE A 79 14.42 8.26 1.65
C ILE A 79 15.09 6.98 2.13
N SER A 80 14.46 6.27 3.06
CA SER A 80 14.91 4.96 3.52
C SER A 80 14.12 3.86 2.84
N ILE A 81 14.82 2.98 2.12
CA ILE A 81 14.26 1.86 1.37
C ILE A 81 15.09 0.61 1.74
N THR A 82 14.46 -0.45 2.27
CA THR A 82 15.15 -1.71 2.67
C THR A 82 16.37 -1.51 3.58
N GLY A 83 16.34 -0.53 4.49
CA GLY A 83 17.47 -0.21 5.36
C GLY A 83 18.61 0.58 4.71
N ASN A 84 18.52 0.88 3.40
CA ASN A 84 19.39 1.84 2.74
C ASN A 84 18.76 3.24 2.82
N THR A 85 19.55 4.25 3.16
CA THR A 85 19.11 5.64 3.25
C THR A 85 19.74 6.46 2.13
N ILE A 86 18.91 7.14 1.34
CA ILE A 86 19.30 7.99 0.23
C ILE A 86 18.92 9.43 0.58
N SER A 87 19.91 10.31 0.73
CA SER A 87 19.66 11.74 0.97
C SER A 87 19.36 12.49 -0.32
N ASN A 88 18.68 13.62 -0.21
CA ASN A 88 18.40 14.48 -1.35
C ASN A 88 19.66 15.12 -1.97
N GLU A 89 20.75 15.33 -1.21
CA GLU A 89 22.04 15.74 -1.78
C GLU A 89 22.67 14.65 -2.63
N LEU A 90 22.55 13.38 -2.21
CA LEU A 90 23.00 12.26 -3.03
C LEU A 90 22.19 12.20 -4.33
N LEU A 91 20.87 12.40 -4.26
CA LEU A 91 20.00 12.48 -5.44
C LEU A 91 20.42 13.59 -6.41
N LYS A 92 20.77 14.79 -5.91
CA LYS A 92 21.30 15.89 -6.73
C LYS A 92 22.57 15.50 -7.49
N GLY A 93 23.42 14.65 -6.90
CA GLY A 93 24.68 14.19 -7.49
C GLY A 93 24.53 13.06 -8.50
N ILE A 94 23.52 12.19 -8.36
CA ILE A 94 23.34 11.00 -9.21
C ILE A 94 22.31 11.19 -10.33
N LEU A 95 21.38 12.13 -10.20
CA LEU A 95 20.35 12.37 -11.22
C LEU A 95 20.91 13.17 -12.41
N PRO A 96 20.43 12.91 -13.64
CA PRO A 96 20.80 13.72 -14.79
C PRO A 96 20.37 15.19 -14.58
N PRO A 97 21.08 16.19 -15.17
CA PRO A 97 20.81 17.61 -14.92
C PRO A 97 19.34 18.03 -15.11
N SER A 98 18.63 17.39 -16.05
CA SER A 98 17.21 17.64 -16.31
C SER A 98 16.25 17.13 -15.22
N ALA A 99 16.69 16.18 -14.38
CA ALA A 99 15.90 15.57 -13.30
C ALA A 99 16.29 16.09 -11.91
N VAL A 100 17.40 16.82 -11.77
CA VAL A 100 17.83 17.44 -10.51
C VAL A 100 16.73 18.29 -9.86
N PRO A 101 15.93 19.10 -10.58
CA PRO A 101 14.84 19.86 -9.95
C PRO A 101 13.82 19.01 -9.18
N SER A 102 13.59 17.75 -9.61
CA SER A 102 12.70 16.82 -8.91
C SER A 102 13.28 16.28 -7.60
N SER A 103 14.57 16.44 -7.33
CA SER A 103 15.16 16.05 -6.04
C SER A 103 15.06 17.16 -4.99
N ILE A 104 14.60 18.35 -5.36
CA ILE A 104 14.57 19.52 -4.50
C ILE A 104 13.18 19.68 -3.89
N LEU A 105 13.09 19.56 -2.57
CA LEU A 105 11.90 19.96 -1.82
C LEU A 105 12.05 21.43 -1.43
N LYS A 106 11.35 22.32 -2.12
CA LYS A 106 11.39 23.76 -1.83
C LYS A 106 10.11 24.19 -1.13
N VAL A 107 10.25 24.89 -0.03
CA VAL A 107 9.14 25.52 0.70
C VAL A 107 9.06 26.98 0.31
N GLU A 108 7.84 27.46 0.09
CA GLU A 108 7.52 28.87 -0.10
C GLU A 108 6.48 29.25 0.95
N SER A 109 6.71 30.39 1.61
CA SER A 109 5.78 30.92 2.59
C SER A 109 5.70 32.43 2.47
N GLN A 110 4.48 32.97 2.52
CA GLN A 110 4.24 34.42 2.54
C GLN A 110 4.51 35.01 3.94
N PHE A 111 4.26 34.22 4.98
CA PHE A 111 4.53 34.56 6.37
C PHE A 111 5.36 33.43 6.97
N PHE A 112 6.60 33.72 7.31
CA PHE A 112 7.51 32.73 7.88
C PHE A 112 8.06 33.19 9.21
N SER A 113 8.08 32.28 10.17
CA SER A 113 8.79 32.45 11.43
C SER A 113 9.19 31.07 11.93
N GLU A 114 10.48 30.77 11.80
CA GLU A 114 11.13 29.66 12.51
C GLU A 114 11.77 30.16 13.81
N PHE A 115 11.37 31.35 14.28
CA PHE A 115 11.90 31.90 15.50
C PHE A 115 11.22 31.18 16.68
N PRO A 116 11.97 30.51 17.58
CA PRO A 116 11.39 29.82 18.70
C PRO A 116 10.81 30.81 19.73
N PRO A 117 9.94 30.35 20.67
CA PRO A 117 9.42 31.23 21.70
C PRO A 117 10.55 31.90 22.49
N LEU A 118 10.40 33.19 22.77
CA LEU A 118 11.37 33.95 23.55
C LEU A 118 10.74 34.65 24.74
N VAL A 119 11.55 34.81 25.77
CA VAL A 119 11.21 35.62 26.93
C VAL A 119 11.47 37.09 26.62
N THR A 120 10.46 37.92 26.77
CA THR A 120 10.53 39.37 26.57
C THR A 120 10.64 40.14 27.89
N ASN A 121 10.17 39.56 28.99
CA ASN A 121 10.29 40.11 30.34
C ASN A 121 10.42 39.00 31.39
N ILE A 122 11.18 39.27 32.46
CA ILE A 122 11.28 38.41 33.65
C ILE A 122 11.03 39.25 34.88
N GLU A 123 10.01 38.86 35.64
CA GLU A 123 9.75 39.39 36.96
C GLU A 123 10.01 38.29 38.00
N LYS A 124 10.58 38.66 39.13
CA LYS A 124 10.83 37.74 40.24
C LYS A 124 10.08 38.21 41.47
N SER A 125 9.74 37.26 42.35
CA SER A 125 9.21 37.62 43.66
C SER A 125 10.23 38.47 44.45
N SER A 126 9.78 39.59 45.00
CA SER A 126 10.60 40.44 45.88
C SER A 126 10.84 39.71 47.21
N LEU A 127 12.07 39.32 47.52
CA LEU A 127 12.38 38.65 48.80
C LEU A 127 13.33 39.49 49.67
N SER A 128 12.74 40.17 50.65
CA SER A 128 13.38 40.55 51.91
C SER A 128 12.33 40.49 53.02
N VAL A 129 11.91 39.29 53.42
CA VAL A 129 10.98 39.08 54.54
C VAL A 129 11.41 37.86 55.36
N ASN A 130 11.55 38.02 56.68
CA ASN A 130 11.64 36.92 57.64
C ASN A 130 10.31 36.15 57.59
N VAL A 131 10.29 34.95 57.02
CA VAL A 131 9.06 34.19 56.75
C VAL A 131 8.52 33.53 58.03
N PRO A 132 7.31 33.87 58.52
CA PRO A 132 6.69 33.16 59.65
C PRO A 132 5.67 32.08 59.22
N MET A 133 5.21 32.04 57.96
CA MET A 133 4.27 31.03 57.42
C MET A 133 4.43 30.84 55.90
N LEU A 134 3.93 29.69 55.40
CA LEU A 134 3.83 29.26 54.00
C LEU A 134 4.06 30.36 52.96
N TYR A 135 5.17 30.25 52.23
CA TYR A 135 5.60 31.25 51.26
C TYR A 135 5.93 30.60 49.92
N ASN A 136 5.28 31.12 48.88
CA ASN A 136 5.52 30.73 47.50
C ASN A 136 6.26 31.87 46.82
N PHE A 137 7.29 31.55 46.07
CA PHE A 137 8.07 32.52 45.34
C PHE A 137 8.46 31.94 43.99
N GLY A 138 8.91 32.77 43.07
CA GLY A 138 9.35 32.28 41.79
C GLY A 138 9.47 33.38 40.76
N TYR A 139 9.21 32.99 39.52
CA TYR A 139 9.45 33.80 38.35
C TYR A 139 8.18 33.92 37.52
N THR A 140 7.92 35.12 37.02
CA THR A 140 6.93 35.37 35.99
C THR A 140 7.67 35.76 34.72
N PHE A 141 7.36 35.06 33.64
CA PHE A 141 7.93 35.26 32.31
C PHE A 141 6.85 35.78 31.38
N THR A 142 7.13 36.86 30.66
CA THR A 142 6.36 37.21 29.47
C THR A 142 6.99 36.53 28.27
N ILE A 143 6.24 35.67 27.58
CA ILE A 143 6.73 34.86 26.46
C ILE A 143 6.00 35.27 25.19
N GLN A 144 6.77 35.52 24.14
CA GLN A 144 6.30 35.76 22.78
C GLN A 144 6.60 34.54 21.91
N SER A 145 5.63 34.11 21.10
CA SER A 145 5.78 33.06 20.10
C SER A 145 4.98 33.37 18.84
N ASP A 146 5.62 33.42 17.69
CA ASP A 146 4.92 33.71 16.42
C ASP A 146 4.05 32.52 15.96
N ASN A 147 4.35 31.30 16.41
CA ASN A 147 3.64 30.07 16.06
C ASN A 147 2.74 29.53 17.20
N GLY A 148 2.58 30.30 18.28
CA GLY A 148 1.87 29.87 19.48
C GLY A 148 2.73 29.00 20.39
N PHE A 149 2.83 29.37 21.66
CA PHE A 149 3.53 28.63 22.70
C PHE A 149 2.79 27.32 23.02
N SER A 150 3.55 26.24 23.15
CA SER A 150 3.04 24.91 23.52
C SER A 150 3.32 24.63 24.99
N ASP A 151 4.60 24.56 25.33
CA ASP A 151 5.08 24.14 26.65
C ASP A 151 6.49 24.66 26.92
N GLY A 152 6.87 24.64 28.18
CA GLY A 152 8.22 24.99 28.60
C GLY A 152 8.42 24.77 30.09
N PHE A 153 9.67 24.71 30.49
CA PHE A 153 10.06 24.55 31.89
C PHE A 153 11.37 25.28 32.17
N ILE A 154 11.62 25.51 33.45
CA ILE A 154 12.91 25.99 33.96
C ILE A 154 13.50 24.98 34.94
N ILE A 155 14.82 24.94 35.04
CA ILE A 155 15.53 24.29 36.14
C ILE A 155 16.19 25.37 36.97
N VAL A 156 15.79 25.44 38.24
CA VAL A 156 16.31 26.38 39.21
C VAL A 156 17.20 25.63 40.19
N THR A 157 18.43 26.09 40.39
CA THR A 157 19.37 25.51 41.37
C THR A 157 19.65 26.49 42.49
N SER A 158 20.32 26.01 43.53
CA SER A 158 20.92 26.84 44.56
C SER A 158 22.29 26.31 44.97
N GLN A 159 22.95 26.97 45.94
CA GLN A 159 24.23 26.50 46.46
C GLN A 159 24.12 25.17 47.23
N VAL A 160 22.91 24.80 47.66
CA VAL A 160 22.64 23.58 48.43
C VAL A 160 21.89 22.54 47.60
N ASN A 161 21.11 22.95 46.60
CA ASN A 161 20.44 22.08 45.64
C ASN A 161 21.08 22.20 44.25
N ILE A 162 22.13 21.40 44.03
CA ILE A 162 22.85 21.36 42.76
C ILE A 162 22.08 20.58 41.68
N ARG A 163 21.24 19.60 42.08
CA ARG A 163 20.39 18.83 41.14
C ARG A 163 19.34 19.72 40.48
N GLY A 164 18.89 20.73 41.20
CA GLY A 164 17.91 21.70 40.75
C GLY A 164 16.47 21.24 40.93
N ILE A 165 15.55 22.15 40.68
CA ILE A 165 14.11 21.94 40.70
C ILE A 165 13.61 22.24 39.29
N GLU A 166 13.06 21.23 38.63
CA GLU A 166 12.37 21.40 37.36
C GLU A 166 10.94 21.89 37.61
N ILE A 167 10.57 22.98 36.95
CA ILE A 167 9.27 23.64 37.14
C ILE A 167 8.68 23.94 35.77
N ALA A 168 7.55 23.28 35.48
CA ALA A 168 6.77 23.57 34.29
C ALA A 168 6.15 24.97 34.37
N LEU A 169 6.14 25.66 33.22
CA LEU A 169 5.54 26.99 33.11
C LEU A 169 4.02 26.88 33.04
N THR A 170 3.32 27.62 33.90
CA THR A 170 1.85 27.65 33.90
C THR A 170 1.36 29.02 33.41
N GLN A 171 0.46 29.03 32.43
CA GLN A 171 -0.10 30.28 31.91
C GLN A 171 -0.99 30.95 32.96
N ILE A 172 -0.77 32.25 33.18
CA ILE A 172 -1.57 33.06 34.11
C ILE A 172 -2.44 34.09 33.40
N SER A 173 -2.02 34.59 32.23
CA SER A 173 -2.78 35.56 31.44
C SER A 173 -2.26 35.64 29.99
N GLY A 174 -3.05 36.22 29.09
CA GLY A 174 -2.70 36.36 27.68
C GLY A 174 -3.14 35.16 26.84
N ASP A 175 -2.51 34.96 25.69
CA ASP A 175 -2.77 33.84 24.78
C ASP A 175 -1.48 33.09 24.44
N GLU A 176 -1.55 32.18 23.48
CA GLU A 176 -0.40 31.38 23.02
C GLU A 176 0.65 32.20 22.28
N PHE A 177 0.30 33.33 21.65
CA PHE A 177 1.25 34.15 20.89
C PHE A 177 1.95 35.16 21.79
N TRP A 178 1.24 35.64 22.81
CA TRP A 178 1.77 36.56 23.82
C TRP A 178 1.11 36.31 25.17
N GLY A 179 1.86 35.69 26.09
CA GLY A 179 1.34 35.27 27.38
C GLY A 179 2.29 35.53 28.54
N ASN A 180 1.72 35.66 29.73
CA ASN A 180 2.49 35.61 30.98
C ASN A 180 2.37 34.21 31.58
N PHE A 181 3.51 33.68 32.00
CA PHE A 181 3.66 32.35 32.55
C PHE A 181 4.40 32.41 33.88
N THR A 182 4.01 31.58 34.84
CA THR A 182 4.65 31.52 36.16
C THR A 182 5.37 30.18 36.36
N ALA A 183 6.52 30.24 37.01
CA ALA A 183 7.20 29.11 37.61
C ALA A 183 7.27 29.34 39.13
N THR A 184 6.46 28.60 39.89
CA THR A 184 6.33 28.78 41.35
C THR A 184 7.08 27.70 42.11
N ILE A 185 7.93 28.13 43.05
CA ILE A 185 8.63 27.30 44.04
C ILE A 185 7.86 27.38 45.35
N TYR A 186 7.61 26.22 45.95
CA TYR A 186 6.89 26.09 47.20
C TYR A 186 7.88 25.76 48.33
N ILE A 187 7.87 26.57 49.39
CA ILE A 187 8.59 26.24 50.63
C ILE A 187 7.59 25.73 51.65
N ASN A 188 7.73 24.47 52.02
CA ASN A 188 6.91 23.85 53.05
C ASN A 188 7.38 24.36 54.43
N HIS A 189 6.56 25.18 55.09
CA HIS A 189 6.79 25.65 56.45
C HIS A 189 5.57 25.36 57.33
N THR A 190 5.78 24.79 58.52
CA THR A 190 4.72 24.65 59.54
C THR A 190 5.01 25.54 60.73
N ALA A 191 3.99 25.92 61.50
CA ALA A 191 4.14 26.84 62.64
C ALA A 191 5.10 26.35 63.75
N THR A 192 5.52 25.08 63.70
CA THR A 192 6.35 24.42 64.72
C THR A 192 7.70 23.89 64.21
N LEU A 193 7.94 23.85 62.89
CA LEU A 193 9.18 23.37 62.28
C LEU A 193 9.68 24.35 61.22
N THR A 194 10.72 25.09 61.55
CA THR A 194 11.50 25.90 60.61
C THR A 194 12.43 24.96 59.86
N ASN A 195 12.00 24.25 58.81
CA ASN A 195 12.89 23.40 58.00
C ASN A 195 13.14 24.08 56.65
N CYS A 196 13.96 25.11 56.70
CA CYS A 196 14.31 25.98 55.58
C CYS A 196 15.82 26.21 55.69
N ILE A 197 16.54 26.13 54.58
CA ILE A 197 17.97 26.43 54.52
C ILE A 197 18.19 27.71 53.72
N SER A 198 18.97 28.64 54.29
CA SER A 198 19.31 29.89 53.61
C SER A 198 20.06 29.57 52.32
N GLN A 199 19.51 30.01 51.19
CA GLN A 199 20.03 29.68 49.87
C GLN A 199 19.56 30.72 48.86
N SER A 200 20.29 30.83 47.77
CA SER A 200 19.90 31.69 46.65
C SER A 200 19.54 30.82 45.45
N PHE A 201 18.33 31.03 44.94
CA PHE A 201 17.79 30.34 43.79
C PHE A 201 18.13 31.10 42.53
N GLU A 202 18.47 30.35 41.49
CA GLU A 202 18.98 30.88 40.24
C GLU A 202 18.61 29.96 39.09
N ILE A 203 18.27 30.53 37.94
CA ILE A 203 17.87 29.77 36.75
C ILE A 203 19.14 29.22 36.09
N GLN A 204 19.30 27.90 36.07
CA GLN A 204 20.41 27.27 35.33
C GLN A 204 20.00 26.88 33.92
N TYR A 205 18.73 26.51 33.74
CA TYR A 205 18.22 26.00 32.49
C TYR A 205 16.81 26.52 32.22
N MET A 206 16.50 26.77 30.95
CA MET A 206 15.14 27.00 30.47
C MET A 206 15.00 26.38 29.09
N LEU A 207 13.87 25.71 28.84
CA LEU A 207 13.46 25.23 27.53
C LEU A 207 12.04 25.72 27.24
N LEU A 208 11.86 26.38 26.11
CA LEU A 208 10.56 26.84 25.63
C LEU A 208 10.29 26.21 24.27
N ARG A 209 9.05 25.82 23.99
CA ARG A 209 8.64 25.16 22.74
C ARG A 209 7.34 25.75 22.19
N ASP A 210 7.31 25.96 20.87
CA ASP A 210 6.09 26.34 20.15
C ASP A 210 5.29 25.11 19.67
N LYS A 211 4.08 25.34 19.14
CA LYS A 211 3.24 24.26 18.59
C LYS A 211 3.81 23.58 17.34
N ASN A 212 4.75 24.21 16.66
CA ASN A 212 5.44 23.66 15.50
C ASN A 212 6.65 22.80 15.89
N GLY A 213 7.06 22.82 17.17
CA GLY A 213 8.19 22.10 17.72
C GLY A 213 9.50 22.90 17.77
N MET A 214 9.49 24.18 17.36
CA MET A 214 10.67 25.04 17.48
C MET A 214 10.89 25.39 18.94
N ALA A 215 12.14 25.27 19.38
CA ALA A 215 12.49 25.46 20.77
C ALA A 215 13.70 26.35 20.98
N SER A 216 13.61 27.20 22.00
CA SER A 216 14.71 28.02 22.50
C SER A 216 15.21 27.42 23.81
N GLU A 217 16.50 27.62 24.08
CA GLU A 217 17.15 27.09 25.28
C GLU A 217 18.03 28.15 25.91
N TYR A 218 17.95 28.32 27.23
CA TYR A 218 18.94 29.05 27.99
C TYR A 218 19.66 28.09 28.94
N LYS A 219 20.98 27.98 28.80
CA LYS A 219 21.89 27.40 29.78
C LYS A 219 22.76 28.49 30.37
N LYS A 220 22.79 28.57 31.70
CA LYS A 220 23.71 29.50 32.37
C LYS A 220 25.17 29.06 32.25
N ARG A 221 25.41 27.74 32.23
CA ARG A 221 26.74 27.14 32.06
C ARG A 221 26.72 26.17 30.88
N GLY A 222 27.76 26.22 30.07
CA GLY A 222 27.87 25.42 28.85
C GLY A 222 27.47 26.22 27.60
N PHE A 223 27.49 25.54 26.46
CA PHE A 223 27.08 26.12 25.18
C PHE A 223 25.59 25.86 24.96
N ASN A 224 24.85 26.90 24.54
CA ASN A 224 23.50 26.75 24.03
C ASN A 224 23.60 26.24 22.60
N ASP A 225 23.07 25.03 22.36
CA ASP A 225 22.99 24.46 21.01
C ASP A 225 21.80 25.05 20.23
N ARG A 226 20.95 25.84 20.90
CA ARG A 226 19.74 26.49 20.37
C ARG A 226 19.78 28.00 20.57
N VAL A 227 18.81 28.69 19.97
CA VAL A 227 18.60 30.13 20.22
C VAL A 227 18.38 30.34 21.71
N ASN A 228 19.10 31.31 22.29
CA ASN A 228 18.97 31.63 23.71
C ASN A 228 17.55 32.12 24.03
N SER A 229 16.82 31.42 24.91
CA SER A 229 15.46 31.82 25.31
C SER A 229 15.37 33.24 25.88
N LEU A 230 16.46 33.74 26.46
CA LEU A 230 16.55 35.06 27.07
C LEU A 230 17.21 36.10 26.14
N HIS A 231 17.35 35.81 24.85
CA HIS A 231 18.06 36.67 23.89
C HIS A 231 17.54 38.12 23.83
N LEU A 232 16.25 38.33 24.06
CA LEU A 232 15.64 39.68 24.02
C LEU A 232 15.83 40.47 25.32
N ILE A 233 16.31 39.83 26.39
CA ILE A 233 16.55 40.53 27.65
C ILE A 233 17.89 41.25 27.59
N LYS A 234 17.83 42.58 27.44
CA LYS A 234 19.01 43.43 27.19
C LYS A 234 19.79 43.83 28.45
N THR A 235 19.22 43.62 29.63
CA THR A 235 19.84 43.94 30.92
C THR A 235 20.32 42.66 31.58
N GLU A 236 21.44 42.70 32.31
CA GLU A 236 21.81 41.59 33.19
C GLU A 236 20.65 41.32 34.16
N ILE A 237 20.02 40.16 33.99
CA ILE A 237 18.93 39.73 34.85
C ILE A 237 19.58 39.31 36.15
N SER A 238 19.28 40.01 37.24
CA SER A 238 19.41 39.41 38.55
C SER A 238 18.26 38.43 38.70
N ASP A 239 18.41 37.22 38.15
CA ASP A 239 17.50 36.11 38.36
C ASP A 239 17.63 35.55 39.79
N LEU A 240 18.63 35.98 40.53
CA LEU A 240 18.86 35.55 41.90
C LEU A 240 17.69 35.91 42.83
N ILE A 241 17.09 34.91 43.45
CA ILE A 241 16.14 35.04 44.56
C ILE A 241 16.81 34.52 45.82
N SER A 242 17.09 35.40 46.79
CA SER A 242 17.71 35.01 48.06
C SER A 242 16.67 34.69 49.12
N LEU A 243 16.73 33.47 49.65
CA LEU A 243 15.92 32.98 50.76
C LEU A 243 16.79 32.95 52.03
N ASN A 244 16.34 33.63 53.07
CA ASN A 244 16.99 33.61 54.39
C ASN A 244 16.13 32.82 55.37
N CYS A 245 16.71 31.79 55.98
CA CYS A 245 16.06 30.89 56.92
C CYS A 245 16.78 30.89 58.29
N PRO A 246 16.08 30.55 59.38
CA PRO A 246 16.69 30.28 60.68
C PRO A 246 17.68 29.10 60.61
N ALA A 247 18.62 29.02 61.56
CA ALA A 247 19.55 27.90 61.65
C ALA A 247 18.81 26.60 61.98
N VAL A 248 19.12 25.52 61.25
CA VAL A 248 18.49 24.20 61.37
C VAL A 248 19.54 23.10 61.52
N SER A 249 19.20 22.05 62.26
CA SER A 249 20.02 20.84 62.38
C SER A 249 19.82 19.92 61.18
N SER A 250 20.90 19.30 60.68
CA SER A 250 20.84 18.27 59.64
C SER A 250 20.03 17.05 60.10
N SER A 251 19.22 16.47 59.22
CA SER A 251 18.62 15.14 59.43
C SER A 251 19.02 14.19 58.31
N ASN A 252 19.11 12.90 58.64
CA ASN A 252 19.34 11.84 57.66
C ASN A 252 18.01 11.31 57.11
N ILE A 253 18.06 10.72 55.93
CA ILE A 253 16.94 9.97 55.34
C ILE A 253 17.10 8.51 55.74
N THR A 254 16.01 7.90 56.20
CA THR A 254 15.97 6.48 56.56
C THR A 254 15.13 5.71 55.56
N LEU A 255 15.67 4.60 55.07
CA LEU A 255 14.94 3.63 54.27
C LEU A 255 14.12 2.74 55.20
N VAL A 256 12.79 2.85 55.13
CA VAL A 256 11.86 2.04 55.94
C VAL A 256 11.53 0.73 55.25
N TYR A 257 11.28 0.78 53.94
CA TYR A 257 10.96 -0.40 53.15
C TYR A 257 11.38 -0.22 51.70
N PHE A 258 11.96 -1.27 51.11
CA PHE A 258 12.09 -1.41 49.68
C PHE A 258 11.82 -2.86 49.27
N GLY A 259 10.89 -3.04 48.34
CA GLY A 259 10.50 -4.34 47.87
C GLY A 259 9.72 -4.30 46.56
N GLN A 260 9.56 -5.46 45.96
CA GLN A 260 8.72 -5.64 44.79
C GLN A 260 7.26 -5.87 45.22
N GLU A 261 6.30 -5.28 44.50
CA GLU A 261 4.87 -5.47 44.79
C GLU A 261 4.41 -6.91 44.52
N GLN A 262 4.98 -7.56 43.50
CA GLN A 262 4.60 -8.91 43.10
C GLN A 262 5.32 -10.04 43.88
N ASN A 263 6.30 -9.72 44.74
CA ASN A 263 7.12 -10.71 45.47
C ASN A 263 7.76 -11.80 44.58
N ILE A 264 8.28 -11.43 43.40
CA ILE A 264 8.88 -12.37 42.45
C ILE A 264 10.38 -12.49 42.74
N THR A 265 10.82 -13.69 43.10
CA THR A 265 12.24 -13.94 43.36
C THR A 265 13.02 -14.32 42.11
N ALA A 266 12.33 -14.80 41.07
CA ALA A 266 12.92 -15.18 39.79
C ALA A 266 12.05 -14.79 38.60
N ILE A 267 12.65 -14.19 37.56
CA ILE A 267 11.95 -13.80 36.32
C ILE A 267 12.49 -14.55 35.11
N ASP A 268 11.60 -14.84 34.16
CA ASP A 268 11.95 -15.43 32.87
C ASP A 268 12.35 -14.34 31.88
N VAL A 269 13.63 -14.25 31.55
CA VAL A 269 14.17 -13.23 30.64
C VAL A 269 14.01 -13.61 29.16
N SER A 270 13.25 -14.67 28.84
CA SER A 270 12.86 -14.98 27.46
C SER A 270 11.71 -14.12 26.94
N ILE A 271 10.99 -13.43 27.84
CA ILE A 271 9.87 -12.52 27.57
C ILE A 271 10.11 -11.16 28.22
N ASP A 272 9.38 -10.14 27.78
CA ASP A 272 9.40 -8.84 28.46
C ASP A 272 8.65 -8.95 29.79
N ASN A 273 9.25 -8.42 30.87
CA ASN A 273 8.65 -8.46 32.20
C ASN A 273 8.37 -7.05 32.68
N SER A 274 7.14 -6.78 33.11
CA SER A 274 6.79 -5.52 33.78
C SER A 274 6.82 -5.73 35.30
N LEU A 275 7.74 -5.05 35.99
CA LEU A 275 7.96 -5.19 37.43
C LEU A 275 7.62 -3.89 38.15
N SER A 276 6.96 -4.00 39.30
CA SER A 276 6.59 -2.83 40.11
C SER A 276 7.26 -2.88 41.48
N PHE A 277 7.80 -1.74 41.89
CA PHE A 277 8.55 -1.61 43.13
C PHE A 277 7.92 -0.56 44.03
N ILE A 278 7.97 -0.82 45.34
CA ILE A 278 7.48 0.06 46.39
C ILE A 278 8.65 0.49 47.25
N LEU A 279 8.70 1.77 47.56
CA LEU A 279 9.71 2.39 48.40
C LEU A 279 9.03 3.21 49.49
N GLN A 280 9.49 3.10 50.73
CA GLN A 280 9.04 3.92 51.86
C GLN A 280 10.24 4.57 52.54
N LEU A 281 10.20 5.89 52.65
CA LEU A 281 11.26 6.69 53.24
C LEU A 281 10.72 7.52 54.40
N THR A 282 11.58 7.81 55.37
CA THR A 282 11.32 8.80 56.43
C THR A 282 12.47 9.78 56.60
N SER A 283 12.15 11.00 57.02
CA SER A 283 13.13 12.03 57.40
C SER A 283 12.49 12.98 58.41
N ASP A 284 13.18 13.25 59.52
CA ASP A 284 12.72 14.21 60.54
C ASP A 284 12.64 15.63 59.99
N SER A 285 13.49 15.98 59.03
CA SER A 285 13.41 17.24 58.32
C SER A 285 12.37 17.24 57.20
N GLY A 286 11.67 16.14 56.94
CA GLY A 286 10.73 16.03 55.81
C GLY A 286 11.40 15.68 54.49
N LEU A 287 10.65 15.07 53.58
CA LEU A 287 11.12 14.58 52.27
C LEU A 287 10.82 15.57 51.14
N SER A 288 11.70 15.59 50.14
CA SER A 288 11.54 16.41 48.93
C SER A 288 10.39 15.86 48.07
N LEU A 289 9.53 16.77 47.60
CA LEU A 289 8.48 16.46 46.62
C LEU A 289 8.94 16.66 45.17
N TYR A 290 10.12 17.25 44.98
CA TYR A 290 10.65 17.63 43.67
C TYR A 290 11.65 16.60 43.15
N ASN A 291 12.64 16.27 43.99
CA ASN A 291 13.70 15.34 43.64
C ASN A 291 13.32 13.95 44.09
N LEU A 292 12.67 13.22 43.18
CA LEU A 292 12.23 11.86 43.43
C LEU A 292 13.41 10.88 43.29
N PRO A 293 13.44 9.80 44.09
CA PRO A 293 14.43 8.76 43.97
C PRO A 293 14.29 8.01 42.64
N THR A 294 15.39 7.44 42.16
CA THR A 294 15.44 6.64 40.94
C THR A 294 15.91 5.23 41.30
N LEU A 295 15.19 4.24 40.78
CA LEU A 295 15.56 2.83 40.83
C LEU A 295 16.47 2.50 39.65
N TYR A 296 17.55 1.78 39.91
CA TYR A 296 18.47 1.26 38.90
C TYR A 296 18.50 -0.27 38.97
N LEU A 297 18.32 -0.90 37.81
CA LEU A 297 18.50 -2.33 37.59
C LEU A 297 19.79 -2.51 36.79
N MET A 298 20.70 -3.33 37.30
CA MET A 298 22.01 -3.55 36.67
C MET A 298 22.27 -5.05 36.51
N GLU A 299 22.70 -5.44 35.31
CA GLU A 299 23.13 -6.80 34.99
C GLU A 299 24.66 -6.97 35.10
N VAL A 300 25.12 -8.22 35.11
CA VAL A 300 26.55 -8.57 35.21
C VAL A 300 27.38 -8.02 34.04
N GLY A 301 26.76 -7.79 32.88
CA GLY A 301 27.37 -7.18 31.69
C GLY A 301 27.55 -5.66 31.75
N LEU A 302 27.28 -5.01 32.89
CA LEU A 302 27.23 -3.55 33.07
C LEU A 302 26.09 -2.85 32.29
N GLY A 303 25.14 -3.60 31.73
CA GLY A 303 23.88 -3.06 31.25
C GLY A 303 23.09 -2.47 32.41
N MET A 304 22.50 -1.28 32.20
CA MET A 304 21.74 -0.56 33.21
C MET A 304 20.46 0.00 32.61
N ILE A 305 19.34 -0.27 33.27
CA ILE A 305 18.06 0.39 33.03
C ILE A 305 17.59 1.05 34.33
N ASN A 306 16.78 2.10 34.22
CA ASN A 306 16.32 2.84 35.39
C ASN A 306 14.88 3.30 35.25
N SER A 307 14.26 3.62 36.39
CA SER A 307 12.93 4.21 36.45
C SER A 307 12.81 5.12 37.67
N THR A 308 12.23 6.30 37.47
CA THR A 308 12.00 7.26 38.55
C THR A 308 10.75 6.85 39.33
N PHE A 309 10.81 7.00 40.66
CA PHE A 309 9.68 6.76 41.54
C PHE A 309 8.65 7.88 41.47
N GLU A 310 7.38 7.52 41.60
CA GLU A 310 6.25 8.43 41.77
C GLU A 310 5.72 8.34 43.20
N ILE A 311 5.27 9.46 43.77
CA ILE A 311 4.69 9.49 45.12
C ILE A 311 3.29 8.88 45.08
N THR A 312 3.03 7.88 45.93
CA THR A 312 1.71 7.26 46.08
C THR A 312 0.94 7.77 47.30
N THR A 313 1.64 8.38 48.26
CA THR A 313 0.98 9.08 49.37
C THR A 313 0.18 10.27 48.82
N PRO A 314 -1.09 10.47 49.23
CA PRO A 314 -1.84 11.65 48.83
C PRO A 314 -1.14 12.92 49.34
N VAL A 315 -0.50 13.64 48.42
CA VAL A 315 0.19 14.88 48.73
C VAL A 315 -0.69 16.07 48.38
N VAL A 316 -0.80 17.00 49.32
CA VAL A 316 -1.40 18.29 49.13
C VAL A 316 -0.24 19.27 48.91
N PRO A 317 -0.31 20.13 47.88
CA PRO A 317 0.66 21.21 47.73
C PRO A 317 0.76 22.00 49.04
N ASN A 318 1.97 22.42 49.40
CA ASN A 318 2.23 23.23 50.60
C ASN A 318 2.09 22.47 51.94
N GLN A 319 2.23 21.14 51.94
CA GLN A 319 2.30 20.34 53.16
C GLN A 319 3.67 19.68 53.37
N PHE A 320 4.01 19.51 54.64
CA PHE A 320 5.26 18.92 55.09
C PHE A 320 5.07 17.42 55.37
N TYR A 321 5.92 16.58 54.77
CA TYR A 321 5.81 15.13 54.87
C TYR A 321 7.10 14.52 55.42
N THR A 322 7.05 13.95 56.63
CA THR A 322 8.17 13.20 57.24
C THR A 322 8.25 11.76 56.79
N ALA A 323 7.21 11.25 56.14
CA ALA A 323 7.13 9.90 55.61
C ALA A 323 6.42 9.94 54.26
N LEU A 324 7.00 9.29 53.25
CA LEU A 324 6.40 9.17 51.92
C LEU A 324 6.54 7.74 51.42
N SER A 325 5.49 7.27 50.73
CA SER A 325 5.48 6.05 49.97
C SER A 325 5.57 6.38 48.49
N TYR A 326 6.33 5.55 47.77
CA TYR A 326 6.56 5.71 46.35
C TYR A 326 6.35 4.40 45.61
N LYS A 327 6.03 4.50 44.32
CA LYS A 327 5.89 3.36 43.41
C LYS A 327 6.55 3.67 42.08
N THR A 328 7.14 2.66 41.45
CA THR A 328 7.59 2.74 40.06
C THR A 328 7.34 1.42 39.36
N THR A 329 7.19 1.47 38.04
CA THR A 329 7.08 0.29 37.18
C THR A 329 8.15 0.37 36.11
N ILE A 330 8.85 -0.73 35.87
CA ILE A 330 9.91 -0.82 34.86
C ILE A 330 9.74 -2.08 34.01
N THR A 331 9.92 -1.94 32.70
CA THR A 331 9.95 -3.06 31.78
C THR A 331 11.37 -3.59 31.67
N VAL A 332 11.57 -4.84 32.06
CA VAL A 332 12.81 -5.59 31.85
C VAL A 332 12.75 -6.23 30.46
N PRO A 333 13.63 -5.82 29.53
CA PRO A 333 13.60 -6.33 28.17
C PRO A 333 14.16 -7.76 28.08
N VAL A 334 13.77 -8.49 27.04
CA VAL A 334 14.30 -9.84 26.78
C VAL A 334 15.83 -9.88 26.79
N GLY A 335 16.37 -10.85 27.52
CA GLY A 335 17.80 -11.11 27.67
C GLY A 335 18.49 -10.27 28.75
N PHE A 336 17.83 -9.26 29.33
CA PHE A 336 18.43 -8.42 30.37
C PHE A 336 18.64 -9.19 31.68
N GLY A 337 19.88 -9.28 32.15
CA GLY A 337 20.26 -10.07 33.33
C GLY A 337 20.63 -11.53 33.03
N LEU A 338 20.66 -11.94 31.75
CA LEU A 338 20.99 -13.32 31.37
C LEU A 338 22.35 -13.76 31.95
N ASN A 339 22.39 -14.97 32.52
CA ASN A 339 23.58 -15.59 33.15
C ASN A 339 24.12 -14.90 34.41
N GLY A 340 23.35 -14.01 35.06
CA GLY A 340 23.85 -13.31 36.24
C GLY A 340 22.83 -12.68 37.17
N GLY A 341 21.54 -12.68 36.81
CA GLY A 341 20.51 -12.00 37.57
C GLY A 341 20.54 -10.49 37.38
N ILE A 342 19.68 -9.80 38.15
CA ILE A 342 19.55 -8.35 38.14
C ILE A 342 19.76 -7.83 39.56
N THR A 343 20.70 -6.91 39.71
CA THR A 343 20.96 -6.20 40.96
C THR A 343 20.22 -4.87 40.99
N LEU A 344 19.79 -4.45 42.18
CA LEU A 344 18.99 -3.26 42.38
C LEU A 344 19.78 -2.23 43.19
N SER A 345 19.60 -0.94 42.87
CA SER A 345 20.06 0.15 43.71
C SER A 345 19.11 1.34 43.60
N ILE A 346 19.07 2.16 44.65
CA ILE A 346 18.25 3.37 44.70
C ILE A 346 19.18 4.56 44.90
N TYR A 347 18.98 5.61 44.12
CA TYR A 347 19.74 6.85 44.26
C TYR A 347 18.85 8.08 44.14
N GLY A 348 19.28 9.19 44.74
CA GLY A 348 18.63 10.48 44.58
C GLY A 348 17.41 10.71 45.49
N ALA A 349 17.30 9.97 46.60
CA ALA A 349 16.36 10.32 47.66
C ALA A 349 16.85 11.60 48.35
N GLU A 350 15.97 12.58 48.51
CA GLU A 350 16.33 13.89 49.05
C GLU A 350 15.34 14.36 50.13
N ASN A 351 15.85 15.03 51.16
CA ASN A 351 15.03 15.69 52.18
C ASN A 351 14.90 17.20 51.88
N VAL A 352 14.04 17.92 52.59
CA VAL A 352 13.86 19.38 52.33
C VAL A 352 15.10 20.22 52.67
N LEU A 353 16.08 19.64 53.36
CA LEU A 353 17.38 20.27 53.67
C LEU A 353 18.47 19.89 52.64
N HIS A 354 18.08 19.27 51.52
CA HIS A 354 18.97 18.84 50.43
C HIS A 354 20.04 17.81 50.84
N THR A 355 19.81 17.10 51.95
CA THR A 355 20.58 15.89 52.27
C THR A 355 20.15 14.79 51.31
N ASN A 356 21.12 14.21 50.61
CA ASN A 356 20.88 13.15 49.64
C ASN A 356 21.20 11.78 50.25
N ALA A 357 20.39 10.79 49.91
CA ALA A 357 20.61 9.40 50.27
C ALA A 357 20.48 8.48 49.05
N GLY A 358 21.20 7.37 49.12
CA GLY A 358 21.14 6.29 48.17
C GLY A 358 21.56 4.99 48.84
N TRP A 359 21.09 3.89 48.28
CA TRP A 359 21.35 2.55 48.75
C TRP A 359 21.84 1.73 47.57
N ALA A 360 23.14 1.45 47.55
CA ALA A 360 23.71 0.51 46.59
C ALA A 360 23.22 -0.91 46.91
N THR A 361 23.38 -1.82 45.95
CA THR A 361 22.96 -3.23 46.09
C THR A 361 23.47 -3.88 47.38
N ASN A 362 24.73 -3.66 47.73
CA ASN A 362 25.31 -4.20 48.96
C ASN A 362 24.65 -3.58 50.21
N ASN A 363 24.37 -2.27 50.21
CA ASN A 363 23.69 -1.63 51.33
C ASN A 363 22.29 -2.18 51.53
N LEU A 364 21.54 -2.42 50.45
CA LEU A 364 20.21 -3.02 50.51
C LEU A 364 20.26 -4.45 51.07
N ASN A 365 21.24 -5.24 50.63
CA ASN A 365 21.47 -6.59 51.16
C ASN A 365 21.83 -6.57 52.67
N ASP A 366 22.73 -5.68 53.09
CA ASP A 366 23.20 -5.58 54.48
C ASP A 366 22.06 -5.25 55.46
N ILE A 367 21.08 -4.46 55.04
CA ILE A 367 19.90 -4.10 55.83
C ILE A 367 18.70 -5.02 55.58
N GLY A 368 18.87 -6.11 54.82
CA GLY A 368 17.84 -7.12 54.56
C GLY A 368 16.68 -6.66 53.66
N MET A 369 16.89 -5.64 52.82
CA MET A 369 15.90 -5.16 51.85
C MET A 369 16.02 -5.93 50.52
N PHE A 370 15.01 -5.84 49.66
CA PHE A 370 15.06 -6.46 48.35
C PHE A 370 16.20 -5.87 47.51
N TYR A 371 17.10 -6.68 46.97
CA TYR A 371 18.31 -6.17 46.30
C TYR A 371 18.68 -6.91 45.01
N TYR A 372 18.08 -8.09 44.78
CA TYR A 372 18.47 -8.98 43.70
C TYR A 372 17.27 -9.76 43.18
N ILE A 373 17.21 -9.93 41.86
CA ILE A 373 16.23 -10.73 41.16
C ILE A 373 16.99 -11.83 40.42
N GLN A 374 16.66 -13.08 40.72
CA GLN A 374 17.21 -14.20 39.97
C GLN A 374 16.61 -14.17 38.56
N THR A 375 17.43 -14.40 37.54
CA THR A 375 16.94 -14.56 36.18
C THR A 375 17.13 -15.99 35.75
N TYR A 376 16.16 -16.51 35.00
CA TYR A 376 16.33 -17.73 34.25
C TYR A 376 15.84 -17.48 32.83
N LYS A 377 16.37 -18.25 31.90
CA LYS A 377 15.83 -18.30 30.55
C LYS A 377 15.09 -19.62 30.46
N ASN A 378 13.78 -19.58 30.28
CA ASN A 378 13.11 -20.77 29.77
C ASN A 378 13.54 -20.94 28.32
N ASP A 379 14.12 -22.10 27.99
CA ASP A 379 14.28 -22.54 26.59
C ASP A 379 12.93 -22.93 25.96
N ILE A 380 11.84 -22.70 26.70
CA ILE A 380 10.46 -22.82 26.27
C ILE A 380 9.86 -21.42 26.30
N PRO A 381 9.47 -20.93 25.13
CA PRO A 381 8.09 -20.50 25.03
C PRO A 381 7.51 -21.33 23.90
N GLN A 382 7.00 -22.51 24.25
CA GLN A 382 6.46 -23.47 23.28
C GLN A 382 5.21 -22.93 22.59
N THR A 383 4.52 -21.95 23.19
CA THR A 383 3.36 -21.34 22.58
C THR A 383 3.73 -20.03 21.86
N PRO A 384 3.39 -19.86 20.57
CA PRO A 384 3.55 -18.59 19.87
C PRO A 384 2.76 -17.49 20.58
N LEU A 385 3.29 -16.27 20.63
CA LEU A 385 2.61 -15.11 21.23
C LEU A 385 2.53 -14.00 20.19
N LEU A 386 1.36 -13.41 19.98
CA LEU A 386 1.14 -12.22 19.15
C LEU A 386 1.03 -11.00 20.06
N GLU A 387 1.81 -9.96 19.79
CA GLU A 387 1.91 -8.77 20.64
C GLU A 387 1.15 -7.60 20.03
N GLU A 388 1.47 -7.22 18.80
CA GLU A 388 0.93 -6.01 18.20
C GLU A 388 0.96 -6.01 16.67
N GLN A 389 -0.01 -5.31 16.09
CA GLN A 389 -0.04 -4.90 14.69
C GLN A 389 0.89 -3.71 14.47
N LYS A 390 1.72 -3.75 13.42
CA LYS A 390 2.70 -2.67 13.16
C LYS A 390 2.39 -1.71 12.05
N ASN A 391 1.64 -2.15 11.07
CA ASN A 391 1.26 -1.32 9.95
C ASN A 391 -0.24 -1.09 9.94
N ASN A 392 -0.63 0.09 9.49
CA ASN A 392 -1.99 0.34 9.10
C ASN A 392 -2.33 -0.57 7.92
N TYR A 393 -3.52 -1.14 7.97
CA TYR A 393 -3.99 -2.14 7.04
C TYR A 393 -5.37 -1.71 6.51
N THR A 394 -5.65 -1.94 5.24
CA THR A 394 -6.90 -1.48 4.57
C THR A 394 -7.77 -2.65 4.10
N SER A 395 -9.05 -2.40 3.84
CA SER A 395 -10.00 -3.40 3.32
C SER A 395 -9.61 -3.99 1.95
N ASP A 396 -8.80 -3.27 1.16
CA ASP A 396 -8.31 -3.74 -0.15
C ASP A 396 -7.30 -4.90 -0.02
N GLY A 397 -6.87 -5.16 1.22
CA GLY A 397 -5.96 -6.22 1.58
C GLY A 397 -4.49 -5.78 1.54
N GLY A 398 -3.58 -6.69 1.92
CA GLY A 398 -2.15 -6.39 1.88
C GLY A 398 -1.29 -7.35 2.68
N ILE A 399 -0.05 -6.92 2.93
CA ILE A 399 0.80 -7.56 3.92
C ILE A 399 0.43 -6.96 5.28
N LEU A 400 -0.13 -7.78 6.18
CA LEU A 400 -0.24 -7.46 7.59
C LEU A 400 1.07 -7.85 8.29
N MET A 401 1.68 -6.89 8.99
CA MET A 401 2.87 -7.11 9.81
C MET A 401 2.47 -7.19 11.29
N VAL A 402 2.82 -8.30 11.92
CA VAL A 402 2.51 -8.58 13.32
C VAL A 402 3.79 -8.95 14.05
N TYR A 403 4.10 -8.23 15.13
CA TYR A 403 5.14 -8.67 16.05
C TYR A 403 4.58 -9.65 17.07
N GLY A 404 5.48 -10.48 17.55
CA GLY A 404 5.22 -11.44 18.58
C GLY A 404 6.50 -12.15 18.98
N ASN A 405 6.35 -13.31 19.59
CA ASN A 405 7.46 -14.16 20.00
C ASN A 405 7.16 -15.63 19.66
N ASN A 406 8.21 -16.39 19.33
CA ASN A 406 8.16 -17.82 18.94
C ASN A 406 7.21 -18.10 17.78
N LEU A 407 7.21 -17.23 16.78
CA LEU A 407 6.35 -17.37 15.60
C LEU A 407 6.87 -18.40 14.57
N GLY A 408 7.71 -19.33 15.02
CA GLY A 408 8.38 -20.35 14.24
C GLY A 408 9.64 -19.85 13.50
N LEU A 409 10.56 -20.77 13.25
CA LEU A 409 11.76 -20.60 12.44
C LEU A 409 11.58 -21.24 11.05
N PRO A 410 12.46 -20.96 10.07
CA PRO A 410 12.46 -21.66 8.79
C PRO A 410 12.57 -23.18 9.00
N GLY A 411 11.49 -23.92 8.71
CA GLY A 411 11.37 -25.37 8.91
C GLY A 411 10.23 -25.80 9.84
N ASP A 412 9.70 -24.90 10.66
CA ASP A 412 8.52 -25.15 11.50
C ASP A 412 7.22 -25.15 10.67
N ASN A 413 6.21 -25.90 11.12
CA ASN A 413 4.88 -25.86 10.52
C ASN A 413 4.07 -24.69 11.11
N VAL A 414 4.09 -23.54 10.44
CA VAL A 414 3.41 -22.33 10.90
C VAL A 414 2.13 -22.08 10.08
N ILE A 415 1.00 -21.91 10.76
CA ILE A 415 -0.32 -21.63 10.17
C ILE A 415 -0.91 -20.39 10.82
N ALA A 416 -1.27 -19.37 10.05
CA ALA A 416 -2.02 -18.22 10.53
C ALA A 416 -3.51 -18.38 10.22
N GLN A 417 -4.38 -17.95 11.13
CA GLN A 417 -5.83 -18.05 10.96
C GLN A 417 -6.53 -16.80 11.45
N ILE A 418 -7.57 -16.37 10.72
CA ILE A 418 -8.42 -15.24 11.13
C ILE A 418 -9.87 -15.67 11.36
N SER A 419 -10.59 -14.92 12.19
CA SER A 419 -12.03 -15.06 12.39
C SER A 419 -12.69 -13.69 12.53
N TYR A 420 -13.90 -13.53 12.00
CA TYR A 420 -14.66 -12.28 12.13
C TYR A 420 -15.54 -12.28 13.38
N PRO A 421 -15.82 -11.11 13.98
CA PRO A 421 -16.78 -10.98 15.07
C PRO A 421 -18.12 -11.66 14.73
N GLY A 422 -18.60 -12.52 15.64
CA GLY A 422 -19.86 -13.25 15.48
C GLY A 422 -19.79 -14.49 14.56
N THR A 423 -18.62 -14.83 14.02
CA THR A 423 -18.40 -16.08 13.26
C THR A 423 -17.60 -17.09 14.10
N ASN A 424 -18.00 -18.37 14.09
CA ASN A 424 -17.24 -19.46 14.73
C ASN A 424 -16.29 -20.15 13.74
N THR A 425 -16.07 -19.54 12.57
CA THR A 425 -15.29 -20.11 11.46
C THR A 425 -13.91 -19.47 11.38
N TRP A 426 -12.86 -20.29 11.35
CA TRP A 426 -11.48 -19.86 11.15
C TRP A 426 -11.07 -20.02 9.70
N ILE A 427 -10.51 -18.96 9.12
CA ILE A 427 -10.01 -18.94 7.74
C ILE A 427 -8.49 -18.98 7.80
N ASN A 428 -7.88 -19.97 7.14
CA ASN A 428 -6.42 -20.05 7.04
C ASN A 428 -5.91 -18.91 6.15
N ILE A 429 -4.88 -18.22 6.62
CA ILE A 429 -4.25 -17.12 5.90
C ILE A 429 -2.81 -17.48 5.57
N LYS A 430 -2.36 -17.08 4.38
CA LYS A 430 -1.03 -17.40 3.89
C LYS A 430 0.03 -16.59 4.63
N ILE A 431 1.05 -17.28 5.13
CA ILE A 431 2.26 -16.69 5.70
C ILE A 431 3.27 -16.50 4.57
N VAL A 432 3.81 -15.29 4.41
CA VAL A 432 4.84 -14.99 3.41
C VAL A 432 6.22 -15.15 4.00
N GLN A 433 6.41 -14.69 5.24
CA GLN A 433 7.63 -14.87 6.01
C GLN A 433 7.29 -15.02 7.49
N ASN A 434 8.02 -15.89 8.17
CA ASN A 434 8.03 -16.03 9.61
C ASN A 434 9.47 -15.95 10.13
N TYR A 435 9.66 -15.09 11.11
CA TYR A 435 10.85 -14.99 11.92
C TYR A 435 10.45 -15.21 13.38
N PHE A 436 11.44 -15.48 14.23
CA PHE A 436 11.22 -15.71 15.66
C PHE A 436 10.33 -14.63 16.33
N ARG A 437 10.46 -13.35 15.91
CA ARG A 437 9.67 -12.24 16.46
C ARG A 437 8.67 -11.57 15.52
N LEU A 438 8.65 -11.95 14.25
CA LEU A 438 7.93 -11.17 13.23
C LEU A 438 7.24 -12.09 12.25
N LEU A 439 5.95 -11.85 12.04
CA LEU A 439 5.16 -12.49 10.99
C LEU A 439 4.75 -11.48 9.94
N HIS A 440 5.01 -11.86 8.69
CA HIS A 440 4.44 -11.22 7.52
C HIS A 440 3.32 -12.11 6.99
N LEU A 441 2.10 -11.68 7.25
CA LEU A 441 0.88 -12.36 6.83
C LEU A 441 0.35 -11.67 5.58
N VAL A 442 0.08 -12.44 4.54
CA VAL A 442 -0.66 -11.92 3.40
C VAL A 442 -2.13 -12.17 3.67
N ILE A 443 -2.84 -11.10 3.98
CA ILE A 443 -4.29 -11.15 4.17
C ILE A 443 -4.90 -10.50 2.92
N PHE A 444 -5.78 -11.24 2.25
CA PHE A 444 -6.63 -10.72 1.16
C PHE A 444 -8.02 -11.34 1.36
N ASN A 445 -9.05 -10.75 0.75
CA ASN A 445 -10.46 -11.16 0.88
C ASN A 445 -11.07 -10.84 2.25
N ILE A 446 -10.75 -9.66 2.79
CA ILE A 446 -11.38 -9.21 4.03
C ILE A 446 -12.83 -8.81 3.74
N LYS A 447 -13.78 -9.31 4.53
CA LYS A 447 -15.19 -8.92 4.39
C LYS A 447 -15.33 -7.44 4.76
N ASN A 448 -15.63 -6.59 3.77
CA ASN A 448 -15.84 -5.13 3.90
C ASN A 448 -16.89 -4.69 4.96
N ASN A 449 -17.64 -5.62 5.55
CA ASN A 449 -18.69 -5.34 6.54
C ASN A 449 -18.17 -5.27 7.98
N TYR A 450 -16.88 -5.51 8.22
CA TYR A 450 -16.28 -5.43 9.56
C TYR A 450 -15.26 -4.28 9.63
N THR A 451 -14.87 -3.89 10.83
CA THR A 451 -13.76 -2.94 11.08
C THR A 451 -12.59 -3.61 11.80
N THR A 452 -12.82 -4.83 12.31
CA THR A 452 -11.85 -5.66 13.02
C THR A 452 -12.00 -7.14 12.68
N PHE A 453 -10.94 -7.92 12.92
CA PHE A 453 -10.96 -9.38 12.94
C PHE A 453 -9.94 -9.91 13.94
N ASN A 454 -10.18 -11.12 14.46
CA ASN A 454 -9.23 -11.80 15.35
C ASN A 454 -8.24 -12.62 14.55
N LEU A 455 -6.96 -12.50 14.86
CA LEU A 455 -5.87 -13.29 14.33
C LEU A 455 -5.34 -14.25 15.40
N ARG A 456 -5.01 -15.47 14.98
CA ARG A 456 -4.18 -16.40 15.76
C ARG A 456 -3.17 -17.10 14.86
N VAL A 457 -2.11 -17.61 15.47
CA VAL A 457 -1.06 -18.36 14.78
C VAL A 457 -0.87 -19.68 15.50
N LYS A 458 -0.73 -20.75 14.73
CA LYS A 458 -0.37 -22.08 15.19
C LYS A 458 1.04 -22.39 14.71
N VAL A 459 1.95 -22.67 15.63
CA VAL A 459 3.32 -23.12 15.34
C VAL A 459 3.40 -24.57 15.80
N ASN A 460 3.63 -25.49 14.87
CA ASN A 460 3.59 -26.93 15.10
C ASN A 460 2.24 -27.38 15.72
N ASN A 461 2.20 -27.66 17.02
CA ASN A 461 0.97 -28.03 17.73
C ASN A 461 0.40 -26.92 18.62
N ASP A 462 1.16 -25.86 18.86
CA ASP A 462 0.84 -24.82 19.83
C ASP A 462 0.15 -23.63 19.16
N ILE A 463 -0.85 -23.06 19.84
CA ILE A 463 -1.71 -21.97 19.32
C ILE A 463 -1.45 -20.72 20.15
N SER A 464 -1.38 -19.57 19.48
CA SER A 464 -1.18 -18.27 20.10
C SER A 464 -2.41 -17.73 20.80
N ASN A 465 -2.23 -16.66 21.56
CA ASN A 465 -3.31 -15.75 21.92
C ASN A 465 -4.02 -15.19 20.68
N LEU A 466 -5.21 -14.64 20.90
CA LEU A 466 -5.94 -13.88 19.90
C LEU A 466 -5.42 -12.45 19.89
N LEU A 467 -5.05 -11.95 18.71
CA LEU A 467 -4.75 -10.54 18.48
C LEU A 467 -5.88 -9.92 17.65
N GLU A 468 -6.50 -8.85 18.16
CA GLU A 468 -7.49 -8.08 17.40
C GLU A 468 -6.76 -7.17 16.41
N ILE A 469 -7.10 -7.29 15.13
CA ILE A 469 -6.52 -6.50 14.05
C ILE A 469 -7.53 -5.44 13.62
N HIS A 470 -7.10 -4.18 13.61
CA HIS A 470 -7.90 -3.06 13.14
C HIS A 470 -7.52 -2.71 11.70
N TYR A 471 -8.52 -2.45 10.87
CA TYR A 471 -8.31 -2.00 9.49
C TYR A 471 -9.24 -0.88 9.11
N THR A 472 -8.79 -0.05 8.19
CA THR A 472 -9.61 1.03 7.63
C THR A 472 -10.27 0.56 6.34
N ASN A 473 -11.57 0.80 6.22
CA ASN A 473 -12.23 0.63 4.93
C ASN A 473 -11.63 1.64 3.97
N SER A 474 -11.08 1.13 2.87
CA SER A 474 -10.62 1.97 1.78
C SER A 474 -11.80 2.86 1.37
N PRO A 475 -11.61 4.18 1.23
CA PRO A 475 -12.65 5.02 0.65
C PRO A 475 -13.07 4.36 -0.68
N PRO A 476 -14.38 4.25 -0.98
CA PRO A 476 -14.81 3.66 -2.23
C PRO A 476 -13.98 4.30 -3.34
N SER A 477 -13.23 3.46 -4.06
CA SER A 477 -12.37 3.89 -5.15
C SER A 477 -13.17 4.92 -5.93
N THR A 478 -12.72 6.18 -5.89
CA THR A 478 -13.34 7.23 -6.65
C THR A 478 -13.04 6.87 -8.09
N THR A 479 -13.96 6.09 -8.67
CA THR A 479 -14.07 5.93 -10.10
C THR A 479 -14.01 7.33 -10.65
N LYS A 480 -12.90 7.61 -11.35
CA LYS A 480 -12.77 8.79 -12.22
C LYS A 480 -14.14 8.97 -12.89
N PRO A 481 -14.77 10.16 -12.80
CA PRO A 481 -15.97 10.42 -13.58
C PRO A 481 -15.66 9.99 -15.01
N PRO A 482 -16.52 9.18 -15.66
CA PRO A 482 -16.28 8.81 -17.04
C PRO A 482 -16.03 10.11 -17.79
N ASP A 483 -14.90 10.18 -18.50
CA ASP A 483 -14.72 11.21 -19.51
C ASP A 483 -15.99 11.16 -20.35
N SER A 484 -16.74 12.26 -20.36
CA SER A 484 -17.98 12.40 -21.10
C SER A 484 -17.62 12.50 -22.59
N THR A 485 -17.14 11.40 -23.15
CA THR A 485 -17.24 11.13 -24.57
C THR A 485 -18.65 10.59 -24.79
N ASN A 486 -19.50 11.46 -25.32
CA ASN A 486 -20.82 11.19 -25.89
C ASN A 486 -21.08 9.69 -26.12
N THR A 487 -21.73 9.03 -25.17
CA THR A 487 -22.26 7.69 -25.38
C THR A 487 -23.34 7.78 -26.45
N PRO A 488 -23.22 7.05 -27.57
CA PRO A 488 -24.39 6.78 -28.39
C PRO A 488 -25.36 5.99 -27.52
N VAL A 489 -26.65 6.35 -27.56
CA VAL A 489 -27.73 5.52 -27.04
C VAL A 489 -27.55 4.12 -27.66
N ASN A 490 -27.11 3.14 -26.87
CA ASN A 490 -26.93 1.76 -27.33
C ASN A 490 -28.30 1.20 -27.75
N VAL A 491 -28.55 1.17 -29.05
CA VAL A 491 -29.66 0.43 -29.64
C VAL A 491 -29.29 -1.04 -29.56
N CYS A 492 -30.12 -1.85 -28.90
CA CYS A 492 -29.92 -3.30 -28.86
C CYS A 492 -29.71 -3.87 -30.27
N PRO A 493 -28.65 -4.67 -30.49
CA PRO A 493 -28.32 -5.22 -31.80
C PRO A 493 -29.30 -6.32 -32.21
N GLY A 494 -29.23 -6.72 -33.48
CA GLY A 494 -30.11 -7.73 -34.07
C GLY A 494 -31.32 -7.19 -34.82
N SER A 495 -31.76 -7.98 -35.80
CA SER A 495 -32.95 -7.76 -36.63
C SER A 495 -33.66 -9.11 -36.79
N PRO A 496 -34.70 -9.42 -36.00
CA PRO A 496 -35.33 -8.59 -34.95
C PRO A 496 -34.41 -8.33 -33.74
N LYS A 497 -34.61 -7.20 -33.05
CA LYS A 497 -33.78 -6.78 -31.89
C LYS A 497 -33.71 -7.89 -30.84
N CYS A 498 -32.49 -8.24 -30.41
CA CYS A 498 -32.23 -9.34 -29.46
C CYS A 498 -32.85 -10.69 -29.87
N GLY A 499 -32.94 -10.95 -31.18
CA GLY A 499 -33.56 -12.17 -31.71
C GLY A 499 -35.09 -12.22 -31.56
N GLY A 500 -35.71 -11.09 -31.20
CA GLY A 500 -37.14 -10.98 -30.93
C GLY A 500 -37.52 -11.39 -29.51
N GLU A 501 -38.77 -11.13 -29.12
CA GLU A 501 -39.26 -11.37 -27.74
C GLU A 501 -39.18 -12.83 -27.29
N ALA A 502 -39.10 -13.77 -28.23
CA ALA A 502 -38.93 -15.19 -27.95
C ALA A 502 -37.51 -15.53 -27.46
N ASN A 503 -36.50 -14.80 -27.93
CA ASN A 503 -35.10 -15.13 -27.71
C ASN A 503 -34.41 -14.19 -26.71
N GLY A 504 -34.85 -12.94 -26.61
CA GLY A 504 -34.25 -11.97 -25.70
C GLY A 504 -35.11 -10.75 -25.43
N ILE A 505 -34.73 -9.99 -24.41
CA ILE A 505 -35.36 -8.71 -24.04
C ILE A 505 -34.29 -7.62 -24.17
N CYS A 506 -34.64 -6.54 -24.86
CA CYS A 506 -33.77 -5.36 -24.96
C CYS A 506 -33.87 -4.54 -23.67
N THR A 507 -32.74 -4.39 -22.96
CA THR A 507 -32.62 -3.60 -21.74
C THR A 507 -31.74 -2.38 -21.97
N THR A 508 -31.69 -1.45 -21.01
CA THR A 508 -30.81 -0.27 -21.06
C THR A 508 -29.32 -0.63 -21.11
N THR A 509 -28.96 -1.85 -20.73
CA THR A 509 -27.58 -2.38 -20.76
C THR A 509 -27.31 -3.30 -21.94
N GLY A 510 -28.27 -3.53 -22.85
CA GLY A 510 -28.13 -4.41 -24.02
C GLY A 510 -29.13 -5.58 -24.04
N CYS A 511 -28.87 -6.59 -24.87
CA CYS A 511 -29.74 -7.76 -25.01
C CYS A 511 -29.59 -8.75 -23.86
N GLN A 512 -30.67 -9.00 -23.11
CA GLN A 512 -30.75 -10.07 -22.12
C GLN A 512 -31.41 -11.30 -22.73
N CYS A 513 -30.64 -12.37 -22.95
CA CYS A 513 -31.12 -13.56 -23.63
C CYS A 513 -31.92 -14.49 -22.71
N LYS A 514 -33.00 -15.05 -23.25
CA LYS A 514 -33.79 -16.09 -22.58
C LYS A 514 -33.14 -17.44 -22.86
N PRO A 515 -32.88 -18.28 -21.83
CA PRO A 515 -32.35 -19.63 -22.06
C PRO A 515 -33.21 -20.40 -23.08
N PRO A 516 -32.60 -21.17 -24.01
CA PRO A 516 -31.16 -21.47 -24.14
C PRO A 516 -30.37 -20.47 -25.01
N TRP A 517 -30.95 -19.34 -25.40
CA TRP A 517 -30.30 -18.37 -26.29
C TRP A 517 -29.15 -17.62 -25.60
N VAL A 518 -28.08 -17.39 -26.35
CA VAL A 518 -26.86 -16.70 -25.92
C VAL A 518 -26.31 -15.80 -27.03
N GLY A 519 -25.27 -15.04 -26.71
CA GLY A 519 -24.59 -14.13 -27.63
C GLY A 519 -25.14 -12.70 -27.60
N LYS A 520 -24.41 -11.77 -28.21
CA LYS A 520 -24.73 -10.32 -28.22
C LYS A 520 -26.12 -10.00 -28.76
N GLU A 521 -26.63 -10.81 -29.68
CA GLU A 521 -27.95 -10.66 -30.31
C GLU A 521 -28.99 -11.72 -29.85
N CYS A 522 -28.65 -12.62 -28.93
CA CYS A 522 -29.51 -13.74 -28.52
C CYS A 522 -29.97 -14.64 -29.69
N LEU A 523 -29.04 -14.93 -30.61
CA LEU A 523 -29.30 -15.70 -31.83
C LEU A 523 -28.53 -17.03 -31.86
N SER A 524 -27.82 -17.38 -30.80
CA SER A 524 -27.01 -18.59 -30.73
C SER A 524 -27.49 -19.51 -29.60
N GLN A 525 -27.32 -20.82 -29.74
CA GLN A 525 -27.62 -21.80 -28.69
C GLN A 525 -26.42 -22.72 -28.45
N PRO A 526 -26.07 -23.07 -27.20
CA PRO A 526 -24.97 -23.98 -26.94
C PRO A 526 -25.31 -25.41 -27.41
N ILE A 527 -24.35 -26.07 -28.04
CA ILE A 527 -24.47 -27.43 -28.55
C ILE A 527 -23.95 -28.40 -27.49
N SER A 528 -24.77 -29.39 -27.13
CA SER A 528 -24.34 -30.48 -26.26
C SER A 528 -23.42 -31.43 -27.03
N ILE A 529 -22.12 -31.26 -26.82
CA ILE A 529 -21.08 -32.18 -27.30
C ILE A 529 -20.22 -32.64 -26.15
N GLU A 530 -20.01 -33.95 -26.04
CA GLU A 530 -19.00 -34.48 -25.14
C GLU A 530 -17.60 -34.19 -25.71
N PRO A 531 -16.71 -33.59 -24.91
CA PRO A 531 -15.41 -33.20 -25.40
C PRO A 531 -14.51 -34.42 -25.61
N ASN A 532 -13.91 -34.52 -26.79
CA ASN A 532 -12.85 -35.49 -27.06
C ASN A 532 -11.48 -34.87 -26.74
N ILE A 533 -10.88 -35.40 -25.68
CA ILE A 533 -9.72 -34.85 -24.98
C ILE A 533 -8.45 -35.65 -25.36
N SER A 534 -7.37 -34.98 -25.75
CA SER A 534 -6.08 -35.64 -26.04
C SER A 534 -5.38 -36.12 -24.76
N ILE A 535 -4.79 -37.31 -24.75
CA ILE A 535 -4.01 -37.81 -23.60
C ILE A 535 -2.55 -37.35 -23.59
N THR A 536 -2.10 -36.67 -24.65
CA THR A 536 -0.67 -36.32 -24.86
C THR A 536 -0.39 -34.82 -24.75
N GLU A 537 -1.42 -33.99 -24.90
CA GLU A 537 -1.34 -32.54 -24.89
C GLU A 537 -2.70 -31.95 -24.49
N PRO A 538 -2.75 -30.72 -23.95
CA PRO A 538 -3.97 -30.04 -23.52
C PRO A 538 -4.77 -29.53 -24.73
N VAL A 539 -5.20 -30.48 -25.57
CA VAL A 539 -5.93 -30.25 -26.80
C VAL A 539 -7.29 -30.91 -26.70
N VAL A 540 -8.32 -30.16 -27.07
CA VAL A 540 -9.69 -30.67 -27.22
C VAL A 540 -10.06 -30.56 -28.68
N GLN A 541 -10.44 -31.69 -29.27
CA GLN A 541 -10.81 -31.77 -30.68
C GLN A 541 -12.15 -32.48 -30.85
N ASN A 542 -13.17 -31.74 -31.28
CA ASN A 542 -14.49 -32.32 -31.52
C ASN A 542 -14.82 -32.34 -33.01
N THR A 543 -15.58 -33.35 -33.43
CA THR A 543 -16.14 -33.46 -34.78
C THR A 543 -17.65 -33.64 -34.67
N LEU A 544 -18.40 -32.85 -35.44
CA LEU A 544 -19.85 -32.88 -35.51
C LEU A 544 -20.29 -33.13 -36.94
N ASP A 545 -21.20 -34.08 -37.12
CA ASP A 545 -21.89 -34.28 -38.39
C ASP A 545 -23.09 -33.32 -38.45
N THR A 546 -23.15 -32.49 -39.49
CA THR A 546 -24.26 -31.56 -39.71
C THR A 546 -25.43 -32.28 -40.39
N PRO A 547 -26.67 -31.77 -40.25
CA PRO A 547 -27.84 -32.30 -40.98
C PRO A 547 -27.68 -32.29 -42.51
N SER A 548 -26.78 -31.44 -43.04
CA SER A 548 -26.46 -31.32 -44.46
C SER A 548 -25.44 -32.36 -44.97
N GLY A 549 -24.89 -33.21 -44.08
CA GLY A 549 -23.90 -34.25 -44.41
C GLY A 549 -22.45 -33.76 -44.40
N SER A 550 -22.19 -32.53 -43.94
CA SER A 550 -20.85 -31.96 -43.76
C SER A 550 -20.34 -32.25 -42.35
N GLN A 551 -19.03 -32.28 -42.15
CA GLN A 551 -18.40 -32.36 -40.84
C GLN A 551 -17.83 -31.01 -40.40
N ILE A 552 -18.19 -30.56 -39.20
CA ILE A 552 -17.57 -29.42 -38.50
C ILE A 552 -16.58 -29.96 -37.49
N LYS A 553 -15.32 -29.52 -37.59
CA LYS A 553 -14.27 -29.83 -36.61
C LYS A 553 -13.88 -28.57 -35.85
N ASN A 554 -13.71 -28.70 -34.55
CA ASN A 554 -13.14 -27.64 -33.72
C ASN A 554 -11.92 -28.15 -32.95
N LEU A 555 -10.98 -27.25 -32.69
CA LEU A 555 -9.76 -27.53 -31.94
C LEU A 555 -9.41 -26.34 -31.03
N ILE A 556 -9.21 -26.63 -29.76
CA ILE A 556 -8.70 -25.68 -28.75
C ILE A 556 -7.39 -26.24 -28.21
N SER A 557 -6.34 -25.42 -28.14
CA SER A 557 -5.01 -25.85 -27.67
C SER A 557 -4.24 -24.73 -26.98
N VAL A 558 -3.38 -25.08 -26.02
CA VAL A 558 -2.37 -24.17 -25.43
C VAL A 558 -1.01 -24.47 -26.05
N GLN A 559 -0.40 -23.49 -26.73
CA GLN A 559 0.74 -23.73 -27.62
C GLN A 559 2.09 -23.36 -27.00
N SER A 560 2.23 -22.14 -26.49
CA SER A 560 3.53 -21.61 -26.09
C SER A 560 3.43 -20.54 -25.01
N LEU A 561 4.58 -20.27 -24.39
CA LEU A 561 4.82 -19.13 -23.50
C LEU A 561 5.82 -18.19 -24.16
N ILE A 562 5.49 -16.91 -24.25
CA ILE A 562 6.37 -15.90 -24.83
C ILE A 562 6.61 -14.80 -23.80
N GLU A 563 7.86 -14.53 -23.45
CA GLU A 563 8.22 -13.39 -22.62
C GLU A 563 8.55 -12.20 -23.51
N TYR A 564 7.90 -11.05 -23.29
CA TYR A 564 8.25 -9.79 -23.93
C TYR A 564 8.86 -8.82 -22.94
N ASN A 565 9.75 -7.95 -23.44
CA ASN A 565 10.20 -6.80 -22.67
C ASN A 565 9.20 -5.65 -22.68
N PHE A 566 9.49 -4.60 -21.91
CA PHE A 566 8.66 -3.39 -21.83
C PHE A 566 8.51 -2.63 -23.15
N LYS A 567 9.32 -2.95 -24.17
CA LYS A 567 9.22 -2.38 -25.53
C LYS A 567 8.41 -3.25 -26.49
N GLY A 568 7.91 -4.41 -26.04
CA GLY A 568 7.17 -5.37 -26.87
C GLY A 568 8.07 -6.28 -27.73
N GLU A 569 9.37 -6.40 -27.42
CA GLU A 569 10.27 -7.31 -28.13
C GLU A 569 10.32 -8.68 -27.43
N ILE A 570 10.35 -9.76 -28.22
CA ILE A 570 10.42 -11.13 -27.70
C ILE A 570 11.79 -11.37 -27.04
N ILE A 571 11.76 -11.72 -25.76
CA ILE A 571 12.92 -12.13 -24.97
C ILE A 571 13.11 -13.64 -25.02
N GLN A 572 12.01 -14.38 -24.90
CA GLN A 572 12.03 -15.83 -24.85
C GLN A 572 10.72 -16.39 -25.43
N ASN A 573 10.82 -17.49 -26.18
CA ASN A 573 9.68 -18.22 -26.72
C ASN A 573 9.86 -19.70 -26.41
N ILE A 574 8.90 -20.27 -25.68
CA ILE A 574 8.95 -21.62 -25.14
C ILE A 574 7.76 -22.38 -25.72
N THR A 575 8.06 -23.34 -26.59
CA THR A 575 7.06 -24.28 -27.08
C THR A 575 6.78 -25.35 -26.01
N LEU A 576 5.52 -25.55 -25.69
CA LEU A 576 5.11 -26.49 -24.64
C LEU A 576 5.00 -27.90 -25.22
N SER A 577 5.78 -28.84 -24.69
CA SER A 577 5.79 -30.25 -25.12
C SER A 577 6.08 -31.18 -23.94
N ASN A 578 5.73 -32.48 -24.06
CA ASN A 578 5.91 -33.50 -23.00
C ASN A 578 5.00 -33.33 -21.78
N TRP A 579 3.70 -33.26 -22.01
CA TRP A 579 2.70 -33.14 -20.93
C TRP A 579 2.51 -34.46 -20.17
N LYS A 580 2.32 -34.35 -18.86
CA LYS A 580 1.80 -35.44 -18.02
C LYS A 580 0.30 -35.30 -17.87
N PHE A 581 -0.43 -36.31 -18.31
CA PHE A 581 -1.89 -36.35 -18.29
C PHE A 581 -2.42 -37.09 -17.05
N TYR A 582 -3.47 -36.54 -16.45
CA TYR A 582 -4.23 -37.13 -15.35
C TYR A 582 -5.73 -37.00 -15.65
N ASN A 583 -6.42 -38.13 -15.71
CA ASN A 583 -7.88 -38.14 -15.75
C ASN A 583 -8.42 -38.10 -14.32
N LEU A 584 -9.10 -37.02 -13.95
CA LEU A 584 -9.67 -36.77 -12.62
C LEU A 584 -11.21 -36.77 -12.65
N THR A 585 -11.79 -37.40 -13.68
CA THR A 585 -13.23 -37.54 -13.86
C THR A 585 -13.83 -38.46 -12.80
N ASP A 586 -14.95 -38.05 -12.23
CA ASP A 586 -15.77 -38.84 -11.30
C ASP A 586 -17.26 -38.80 -11.71
N SER A 587 -18.15 -39.39 -10.91
CA SER A 587 -19.59 -39.43 -11.21
C SER A 587 -20.27 -38.06 -11.23
N SER A 588 -19.64 -37.04 -10.64
CA SER A 588 -20.18 -35.68 -10.49
C SER A 588 -19.52 -34.64 -11.41
N LYS A 589 -18.29 -34.89 -11.90
CA LYS A 589 -17.56 -33.95 -12.77
C LYS A 589 -16.68 -34.65 -13.79
N LYS A 590 -16.62 -34.08 -15.00
CA LYS A 590 -15.63 -34.42 -16.03
C LYS A 590 -14.46 -33.44 -15.93
N LEU A 591 -13.32 -33.90 -15.42
CA LEU A 591 -12.14 -33.08 -15.13
C LEU A 591 -10.85 -33.78 -15.59
N TYR A 592 -10.04 -33.06 -16.34
CA TYR A 592 -8.77 -33.53 -16.88
C TYR A 592 -7.67 -32.57 -16.49
N ARG A 593 -6.48 -33.07 -16.16
CA ARG A 593 -5.34 -32.23 -15.77
C ARG A 593 -4.10 -32.60 -16.57
N TYR A 594 -3.41 -31.58 -17.06
CA TYR A 594 -2.13 -31.66 -17.73
C TYR A 594 -1.09 -30.90 -16.92
N SER A 595 0.09 -31.48 -16.77
CA SER A 595 1.21 -30.84 -16.09
C SER A 595 2.44 -30.86 -16.97
N ASN A 596 3.07 -29.71 -17.14
CA ASN A 596 4.33 -29.51 -17.82
C ASN A 596 5.33 -28.88 -16.85
N ARG A 597 6.61 -29.22 -16.97
CA ARG A 597 7.67 -28.56 -16.21
C ARG A 597 8.61 -27.87 -17.19
N VAL A 598 8.55 -26.54 -17.20
CA VAL A 598 9.34 -25.67 -18.06
C VAL A 598 10.69 -25.41 -17.39
N ASN A 599 11.74 -26.01 -17.93
CA ASN A 599 13.10 -25.92 -17.41
C ASN A 599 13.89 -24.82 -18.12
N LEU A 600 13.72 -23.55 -17.72
CA LEU A 600 14.55 -22.45 -18.23
C LEU A 600 15.92 -22.39 -17.54
N ASN A 601 15.99 -22.86 -16.29
CA ASN A 601 17.21 -23.00 -15.51
C ASN A 601 17.09 -24.20 -14.57
N THR A 602 18.22 -24.88 -14.32
CA THR A 602 18.34 -26.01 -13.40
C THR A 602 17.98 -25.69 -11.94
N SER A 603 18.07 -24.42 -11.53
CA SER A 603 17.86 -23.99 -10.14
C SER A 603 16.42 -23.62 -9.78
N MET A 604 15.55 -23.30 -10.74
CA MET A 604 14.15 -22.93 -10.47
C MET A 604 13.23 -23.27 -11.66
N PRO A 605 12.78 -24.53 -11.79
CA PRO A 605 11.87 -24.92 -12.87
C PRO A 605 10.46 -24.38 -12.61
N THR A 606 9.76 -24.00 -13.69
CA THR A 606 8.37 -23.53 -13.61
C THR A 606 7.42 -24.68 -13.93
N ASP A 607 6.61 -25.07 -12.95
CA ASP A 607 5.47 -25.96 -13.14
C ASP A 607 4.31 -25.20 -13.82
N PHE A 608 3.81 -25.75 -14.93
CA PHE A 608 2.75 -25.22 -15.77
C PHE A 608 1.63 -26.24 -15.86
N ASN A 609 0.51 -25.98 -15.20
CA ASN A 609 -0.62 -26.90 -15.09
C ASN A 609 -1.84 -26.34 -15.81
N ILE A 610 -2.56 -27.21 -16.52
CA ILE A 610 -3.83 -26.89 -17.16
C ILE A 610 -4.85 -27.90 -16.67
N SER A 611 -5.97 -27.42 -16.13
CA SER A 611 -7.11 -28.26 -15.82
C SER A 611 -8.26 -27.92 -16.77
N ILE A 612 -8.83 -28.92 -17.43
CA ILE A 612 -9.97 -28.79 -18.35
C ILE A 612 -11.18 -29.42 -17.69
N GLN A 613 -12.22 -28.64 -17.42
CA GLN A 613 -13.47 -29.10 -16.84
C GLN A 613 -14.63 -28.88 -17.80
N TYR A 614 -15.48 -29.89 -17.95
CA TYR A 614 -16.71 -29.79 -18.74
C TYR A 614 -17.92 -29.63 -17.84
N PHE A 615 -18.73 -28.61 -18.12
CA PHE A 615 -19.97 -28.32 -17.41
C PHE A 615 -21.16 -28.71 -18.28
N SER A 616 -21.96 -29.70 -17.84
CA SER A 616 -23.18 -30.13 -18.54
C SER A 616 -24.42 -29.30 -18.18
N GLU A 617 -24.34 -28.51 -17.11
CA GLU A 617 -25.43 -27.70 -16.57
C GLU A 617 -24.91 -26.30 -16.21
N ASP A 618 -25.82 -25.32 -16.13
CA ASP A 618 -25.48 -23.96 -15.69
C ASP A 618 -24.95 -23.99 -14.24
N THR A 619 -23.77 -23.43 -14.02
CA THR A 619 -23.08 -23.46 -12.72
C THR A 619 -22.51 -22.07 -12.41
N THR A 620 -22.76 -21.56 -11.20
CA THR A 620 -22.11 -20.34 -10.71
C THR A 620 -20.92 -20.70 -9.84
N LEU A 621 -19.75 -20.15 -10.16
CA LEU A 621 -18.50 -20.36 -9.43
C LEU A 621 -17.97 -19.04 -8.88
N ASN A 622 -17.15 -19.10 -7.84
CA ASN A 622 -16.43 -17.92 -7.36
C ASN A 622 -15.01 -17.94 -7.97
N PHE A 623 -14.69 -16.93 -8.77
CA PHE A 623 -13.34 -16.73 -9.31
C PHE A 623 -12.95 -15.27 -9.12
N ALA A 624 -11.73 -15.02 -8.63
CA ALA A 624 -11.22 -13.67 -8.43
C ALA A 624 -12.17 -12.76 -7.61
N ASN A 625 -12.81 -13.31 -6.57
CA ASN A 625 -13.82 -12.67 -5.71
C ASN A 625 -15.12 -12.22 -6.40
N GLU A 626 -15.38 -12.72 -7.60
CA GLU A 626 -16.60 -12.46 -8.35
C GLU A 626 -17.33 -13.79 -8.64
N LEU A 627 -18.65 -13.74 -8.54
CA LEU A 627 -19.50 -14.85 -8.99
C LEU A 627 -19.50 -14.85 -10.52
N VAL A 628 -18.94 -15.90 -11.10
CA VAL A 628 -18.87 -16.12 -12.55
C VAL A 628 -19.85 -17.23 -12.92
N ASP A 629 -20.80 -16.89 -13.79
CA ASP A 629 -21.74 -17.84 -14.36
C ASP A 629 -21.12 -18.59 -15.55
N ILE A 630 -20.97 -19.91 -15.39
CA ILE A 630 -20.60 -20.86 -16.43
C ILE A 630 -21.87 -21.49 -16.98
N ARG A 631 -22.06 -21.42 -18.29
CA ARG A 631 -23.26 -21.98 -18.95
C ARG A 631 -23.09 -23.48 -19.23
N ALA A 632 -24.20 -24.19 -19.33
CA ALA A 632 -24.24 -25.58 -19.76
C ALA A 632 -23.51 -25.78 -21.11
N TYR A 633 -22.88 -26.94 -21.25
CA TYR A 633 -22.09 -27.35 -22.41
C TYR A 633 -20.84 -26.49 -22.66
N THR A 634 -20.20 -26.01 -21.58
CA THR A 634 -18.99 -25.18 -21.63
C THR A 634 -17.76 -25.94 -21.12
N LEU A 635 -16.65 -25.72 -21.80
CA LEU A 635 -15.31 -26.16 -21.39
C LEU A 635 -14.60 -25.01 -20.69
N LYS A 636 -14.29 -25.22 -19.42
CA LYS A 636 -13.46 -24.31 -18.64
C LYS A 636 -12.02 -24.79 -18.64
N TYR A 637 -11.11 -23.89 -18.98
CA TYR A 637 -9.67 -24.09 -18.80
C TYR A 637 -9.23 -23.31 -17.58
N THR A 638 -8.55 -23.98 -16.66
CA THR A 638 -7.87 -23.37 -15.53
C THR A 638 -6.38 -23.54 -15.73
N ILE A 639 -5.71 -22.43 -16.03
CA ILE A 639 -4.28 -22.35 -16.30
C ILE A 639 -3.58 -21.84 -15.04
N GLU A 640 -2.73 -22.67 -14.47
CA GLU A 640 -1.97 -22.38 -13.26
C GLU A 640 -0.47 -22.47 -13.55
N MET A 641 0.29 -21.45 -13.17
CA MET A 641 1.74 -21.46 -13.27
C MET A 641 2.37 -21.15 -11.92
N SER A 642 3.34 -21.96 -11.50
CA SER A 642 4.25 -21.65 -10.39
C SER A 642 5.23 -20.51 -10.75
N PRO A 643 6.18 -20.09 -9.89
CA PRO A 643 7.06 -18.98 -10.20
C PRO A 643 7.76 -19.13 -11.56
N TYR A 644 7.70 -18.08 -12.38
CA TYR A 644 8.41 -18.00 -13.64
C TYR A 644 9.62 -17.07 -13.52
N LEU A 645 10.79 -17.52 -14.00
CA LEU A 645 12.02 -16.75 -13.94
C LEU A 645 12.09 -15.77 -15.11
N PHE A 646 11.46 -14.61 -14.94
CA PHE A 646 11.56 -13.50 -15.90
C PHE A 646 13.00 -12.98 -16.00
N LYS A 647 13.40 -12.59 -17.21
CA LYS A 647 14.70 -11.95 -17.47
C LYS A 647 14.78 -10.54 -16.90
N SER A 648 13.65 -9.85 -16.78
CA SER A 648 13.51 -8.55 -16.11
C SER A 648 12.11 -8.42 -15.50
N VAL A 649 11.99 -7.61 -14.46
CA VAL A 649 10.72 -7.34 -13.75
C VAL A 649 9.77 -6.42 -14.50
N THR A 650 10.26 -5.76 -15.55
CA THR A 650 9.46 -4.95 -16.48
C THR A 650 8.90 -5.79 -17.63
N ASN A 651 9.21 -7.07 -17.67
CA ASN A 651 8.74 -7.97 -18.73
C ASN A 651 7.34 -8.50 -18.41
N ASN A 652 6.63 -8.92 -19.44
CA ASN A 652 5.37 -9.62 -19.32
C ASN A 652 5.48 -11.02 -19.94
N LEU A 653 4.61 -11.92 -19.51
CA LEU A 653 4.50 -13.26 -20.03
C LEU A 653 3.19 -13.39 -20.80
N GLN A 654 3.26 -13.79 -22.05
CA GLN A 654 2.11 -14.06 -22.90
C GLN A 654 1.90 -15.57 -23.03
N ILE A 655 0.74 -16.05 -22.57
CA ILE A 655 0.30 -17.42 -22.81
C ILE A 655 -0.43 -17.44 -24.14
N VAL A 656 0.02 -18.27 -25.08
CA VAL A 656 -0.56 -18.36 -26.42
C VAL A 656 -1.48 -19.57 -26.51
N MET A 657 -2.76 -19.30 -26.75
CA MET A 657 -3.79 -20.29 -27.04
C MET A 657 -4.17 -20.23 -28.52
N SER A 658 -4.60 -21.36 -29.09
CA SER A 658 -5.14 -21.44 -30.43
C SER A 658 -6.56 -22.00 -30.40
N ALA A 659 -7.44 -21.34 -31.13
CA ALA A 659 -8.80 -21.79 -31.42
C ALA A 659 -8.98 -21.93 -32.93
N LEU A 660 -9.53 -23.06 -33.36
CA LEU A 660 -9.76 -23.41 -34.76
C LEU A 660 -11.18 -24.00 -34.91
N ILE A 661 -11.85 -23.60 -35.98
CA ILE A 661 -13.06 -24.25 -36.47
C ILE A 661 -12.95 -24.41 -38.00
N GLU A 662 -13.30 -25.59 -38.51
CA GLU A 662 -13.24 -25.91 -39.93
C GLU A 662 -14.44 -26.77 -40.37
N SER A 663 -14.88 -26.57 -41.61
CA SER A 663 -15.90 -27.40 -42.27
C SER A 663 -15.26 -28.21 -43.38
N SER A 664 -15.69 -29.47 -43.51
CA SER A 664 -15.40 -30.32 -44.67
C SER A 664 -16.03 -29.80 -45.97
N ASN A 665 -17.03 -28.91 -45.89
CA ASN A 665 -17.65 -28.27 -47.04
C ASN A 665 -16.82 -27.07 -47.50
N LEU A 666 -16.19 -27.21 -48.67
CA LEU A 666 -15.35 -26.18 -49.25
C LEU A 666 -16.14 -24.95 -49.75
N ASN A 667 -17.45 -25.11 -50.00
CA ASN A 667 -18.37 -24.04 -50.43
C ASN A 667 -19.05 -23.35 -49.23
N SER A 668 -18.33 -23.15 -48.14
CA SER A 668 -18.82 -22.44 -46.95
C SER A 668 -18.25 -21.03 -46.84
N CYS A 669 -18.68 -20.32 -45.80
CA CYS A 669 -18.14 -19.03 -45.40
C CYS A 669 -17.64 -19.12 -43.96
N SER A 670 -16.66 -18.27 -43.62
CA SER A 670 -16.13 -18.17 -42.26
C SER A 670 -15.99 -16.72 -41.80
N THR A 671 -16.12 -16.50 -40.49
CA THR A 671 -15.90 -15.21 -39.82
C THR A 671 -15.10 -15.36 -38.53
N ILE A 672 -14.36 -14.32 -38.17
CA ILE A 672 -13.71 -14.17 -36.86
C ILE A 672 -14.13 -12.81 -36.31
N GLU A 673 -14.77 -12.82 -35.15
CA GLU A 673 -15.22 -11.62 -34.44
C GLU A 673 -14.59 -11.60 -33.05
N SER A 674 -14.23 -10.41 -32.57
CA SER A 674 -13.79 -10.22 -31.19
C SER A 674 -14.33 -8.91 -30.63
N GLY A 675 -14.46 -8.84 -29.31
CA GLY A 675 -14.93 -7.64 -28.65
C GLY A 675 -15.22 -7.84 -27.17
N ASP A 676 -15.73 -6.79 -26.54
CA ASP A 676 -16.15 -6.84 -25.15
C ASP A 676 -17.57 -7.39 -25.03
N THR A 677 -17.81 -8.15 -23.97
CA THR A 677 -19.17 -8.59 -23.65
C THR A 677 -19.97 -7.42 -23.03
N LEU A 678 -21.26 -7.63 -22.75
CA LEU A 678 -22.06 -6.65 -22.01
C LEU A 678 -21.47 -6.37 -20.61
N ASP A 679 -20.80 -7.36 -20.04
CA ASP A 679 -19.96 -7.19 -18.86
C ASP A 679 -18.55 -6.82 -19.30
N THR A 680 -18.13 -5.61 -18.97
CA THR A 680 -16.83 -5.05 -19.36
C THR A 680 -15.64 -5.81 -18.76
N ASN A 681 -15.87 -6.66 -17.76
CA ASN A 681 -14.85 -7.55 -17.19
C ASN A 681 -14.50 -8.73 -18.10
N PHE A 682 -15.29 -8.98 -19.16
CA PHE A 682 -15.06 -10.10 -20.06
C PHE A 682 -14.90 -9.64 -21.51
N GLN A 683 -14.05 -10.37 -22.22
CA GLN A 683 -13.85 -10.26 -23.66
C GLN A 683 -14.22 -11.57 -24.32
N PHE A 684 -14.64 -11.52 -25.59
CA PHE A 684 -14.93 -12.72 -26.36
C PHE A 684 -14.15 -12.76 -27.68
N PHE A 685 -13.89 -13.98 -28.12
CA PHE A 685 -13.43 -14.30 -29.47
C PHE A 685 -14.38 -15.35 -30.04
N LYS A 686 -15.05 -15.04 -31.14
CA LYS A 686 -16.03 -15.89 -31.82
C LYS A 686 -15.51 -16.25 -33.20
N LEU A 687 -15.36 -17.53 -33.48
CA LEU A 687 -15.00 -18.04 -34.80
C LEU A 687 -16.20 -18.82 -35.33
N GLN A 688 -16.71 -18.44 -36.50
CA GLN A 688 -17.88 -19.08 -37.09
C GLN A 688 -17.55 -19.66 -38.47
N VAL A 689 -18.07 -20.84 -38.76
CA VAL A 689 -18.10 -21.44 -40.10
C VAL A 689 -19.50 -21.98 -40.32
N GLU A 690 -20.12 -21.65 -41.47
CA GLU A 690 -21.53 -21.97 -41.73
C GLU A 690 -22.46 -21.38 -40.63
N ASP A 691 -23.21 -22.24 -39.94
CA ASP A 691 -24.11 -21.95 -38.81
C ASP A 691 -23.53 -22.39 -37.45
N HIS A 692 -22.25 -22.76 -37.38
CA HIS A 692 -21.60 -23.21 -36.15
C HIS A 692 -20.49 -22.25 -35.70
N SER A 693 -20.46 -21.91 -34.41
CA SER A 693 -19.44 -21.06 -33.81
C SER A 693 -18.70 -21.68 -32.65
N LEU A 694 -17.38 -21.52 -32.64
CA LEU A 694 -16.56 -21.66 -31.45
C LEU A 694 -16.47 -20.30 -30.74
N TYR A 695 -17.09 -20.20 -29.57
CA TYR A 695 -17.13 -18.99 -28.76
C TYR A 695 -16.22 -19.14 -27.54
N ALA A 696 -15.25 -18.25 -27.42
CA ALA A 696 -14.32 -18.20 -26.31
C ALA A 696 -14.56 -16.93 -25.48
N LYS A 697 -14.73 -17.09 -24.17
CA LYS A 697 -14.97 -16.02 -23.19
C LYS A 697 -13.76 -15.95 -22.26
N PHE A 698 -13.12 -14.79 -22.23
CA PHE A 698 -11.94 -14.53 -21.41
C PHE A 698 -12.26 -13.48 -20.35
N ILE A 699 -11.87 -13.78 -19.11
CA ILE A 699 -11.90 -12.82 -18.01
C ILE A 699 -10.72 -11.87 -18.19
N LYS A 700 -10.92 -10.56 -18.03
CA LYS A 700 -9.86 -9.53 -18.02
C LYS A 700 -9.18 -9.41 -16.66
N LYS A 701 -9.25 -10.45 -15.84
CA LYS A 701 -8.69 -10.55 -14.49
C LYS A 701 -8.08 -11.93 -14.29
N ALA A 702 -6.98 -11.98 -13.56
CA ALA A 702 -6.31 -13.20 -13.13
C ALA A 702 -5.94 -13.07 -11.65
N GLU A 703 -5.78 -14.20 -10.97
CA GLU A 703 -5.18 -14.21 -9.65
C GLU A 703 -3.67 -14.34 -9.80
N ILE A 704 -2.95 -13.26 -9.54
CA ILE A 704 -1.50 -13.14 -9.69
C ILE A 704 -0.92 -12.82 -8.32
N ASP A 705 0.02 -13.63 -7.84
CA ASP A 705 0.66 -13.46 -6.53
C ASP A 705 -0.37 -13.28 -5.39
N TYR A 706 -1.43 -14.09 -5.42
CA TYR A 706 -2.53 -14.10 -4.43
C TYR A 706 -3.41 -12.84 -4.46
N ARG A 707 -3.35 -12.05 -5.54
CA ARG A 707 -4.18 -10.87 -5.74
C ARG A 707 -4.92 -10.95 -7.07
N VAL A 708 -6.15 -10.46 -7.08
CA VAL A 708 -6.89 -10.26 -8.34
C VAL A 708 -6.29 -9.04 -9.04
N ARG A 709 -5.77 -9.26 -10.25
CA ARG A 709 -5.17 -8.21 -11.09
C ARG A 709 -5.79 -8.25 -12.48
N SER A 710 -5.92 -7.08 -13.10
CA SER A 710 -6.34 -7.00 -14.49
C SER A 710 -5.26 -7.58 -15.42
N ILE A 711 -5.70 -8.31 -16.44
CA ILE A 711 -4.86 -8.87 -17.51
C ILE A 711 -5.47 -8.48 -18.86
N GLU A 712 -4.64 -8.49 -19.89
CA GLU A 712 -5.05 -8.14 -21.24
C GLU A 712 -5.10 -9.39 -22.11
N ASN A 713 -6.19 -9.58 -22.86
CA ASN A 713 -6.33 -10.66 -23.82
C ASN A 713 -6.28 -10.05 -25.23
N VAL A 714 -5.33 -10.49 -26.05
CA VAL A 714 -5.07 -9.94 -27.38
C VAL A 714 -5.23 -11.00 -28.45
N GLN A 715 -5.85 -10.62 -29.57
CA GLN A 715 -5.80 -11.43 -30.80
C GLN A 715 -4.45 -11.20 -31.47
N LEU A 716 -3.70 -12.28 -31.73
CA LEU A 716 -2.38 -12.18 -32.37
C LEU A 716 -2.53 -12.09 -33.90
N SER A 717 -1.50 -11.56 -34.57
CA SER A 717 -1.55 -11.22 -36.00
C SER A 717 -1.54 -12.42 -36.96
N THR A 718 -1.24 -13.63 -36.48
CA THR A 718 -1.16 -14.86 -37.27
C THR A 718 -2.51 -15.58 -37.34
N ASN A 719 -3.52 -14.91 -37.90
CA ASN A 719 -4.83 -15.51 -38.13
C ASN A 719 -4.89 -16.13 -39.53
N SER A 720 -5.48 -17.30 -39.65
CA SER A 720 -5.75 -17.92 -40.95
C SER A 720 -7.25 -18.09 -41.12
N GLN A 721 -7.84 -17.24 -41.96
CA GLN A 721 -9.24 -17.30 -42.34
C GLN A 721 -9.32 -17.65 -43.83
N GLY A 722 -9.99 -18.76 -44.13
CA GLY A 722 -10.33 -19.20 -45.48
C GLY A 722 -11.81 -19.54 -45.55
N SER A 723 -12.34 -19.84 -46.73
CA SER A 723 -13.79 -20.03 -46.93
C SER A 723 -14.42 -21.04 -45.97
N SER A 724 -13.72 -22.13 -45.69
CA SER A 724 -14.20 -23.22 -44.83
C SER A 724 -13.42 -23.40 -43.53
N ARG A 725 -12.60 -22.41 -43.14
CA ARG A 725 -11.72 -22.51 -41.96
C ARG A 725 -11.50 -21.15 -41.32
N ALA A 726 -11.70 -21.06 -40.02
CA ALA A 726 -11.32 -19.92 -39.20
C ALA A 726 -10.38 -20.38 -38.08
N GLN A 727 -9.21 -19.74 -37.98
CA GLN A 727 -8.26 -19.96 -36.91
C GLN A 727 -7.75 -18.63 -36.35
N THR A 728 -7.67 -18.56 -35.03
CA THR A 728 -7.10 -17.41 -34.31
C THR A 728 -6.13 -17.88 -33.24
N LEU A 729 -5.07 -17.09 -33.02
CA LEU A 729 -4.21 -17.22 -31.85
C LEU A 729 -4.54 -16.10 -30.86
N ILE A 730 -4.72 -16.47 -29.60
CA ILE A 730 -5.12 -15.59 -28.50
C ILE A 730 -3.97 -15.55 -27.49
N GLY A 731 -3.43 -14.36 -27.25
CA GLY A 731 -2.42 -14.11 -26.24
C GLY A 731 -3.07 -13.61 -24.95
N ILE A 732 -2.81 -14.27 -23.83
CA ILE A 732 -3.15 -13.79 -22.49
C ILE A 732 -1.90 -13.14 -21.90
N ASN A 733 -1.90 -11.82 -21.77
CA ASN A 733 -0.77 -11.05 -21.26
C ASN A 733 -0.85 -10.97 -19.73
N VAL A 734 0.12 -11.61 -19.08
CA VAL A 734 0.30 -11.63 -17.64
C VAL A 734 1.50 -10.75 -17.28
N PRO A 735 1.36 -9.76 -16.39
CA PRO A 735 2.49 -8.98 -15.92
C PRO A 735 3.49 -9.85 -15.13
N TYR A 736 4.67 -9.29 -14.83
CA TYR A 736 5.63 -9.92 -13.92
C TYR A 736 4.97 -10.42 -12.61
N TYR A 737 5.33 -11.64 -12.21
CA TYR A 737 4.87 -12.27 -10.97
C TYR A 737 5.97 -13.13 -10.36
N THR A 738 5.82 -13.46 -9.06
CA THR A 738 6.88 -14.11 -8.26
C THR A 738 6.49 -15.44 -7.65
N ASN A 739 5.20 -15.70 -7.47
CA ASN A 739 4.69 -16.87 -6.78
C ASN A 739 3.87 -17.74 -7.72
N TYR A 740 2.80 -17.20 -8.30
CA TYR A 740 1.98 -17.95 -9.25
C TYR A 740 1.02 -17.03 -10.01
N VAL A 741 0.44 -17.57 -11.08
CA VAL A 741 -0.71 -17.01 -11.78
C VAL A 741 -1.77 -18.08 -12.01
N LEU A 742 -3.04 -17.69 -11.85
CA LEU A 742 -4.22 -18.51 -12.14
C LEU A 742 -5.15 -17.74 -13.09
N MET A 743 -5.50 -18.38 -14.22
CA MET A 743 -6.33 -17.82 -15.28
C MET A 743 -7.38 -18.83 -15.74
N ASP A 744 -8.54 -18.33 -16.16
CA ASP A 744 -9.75 -19.15 -16.23
C ASP A 744 -10.59 -18.93 -17.52
N PRO A 745 -10.03 -19.10 -18.74
CA PRO A 745 -10.80 -18.93 -19.97
C PRO A 745 -11.83 -20.05 -20.20
N ASP A 746 -12.97 -19.69 -20.79
CA ASP A 746 -14.09 -20.60 -21.04
C ASP A 746 -14.40 -20.68 -22.55
N PHE A 747 -14.79 -21.87 -23.03
CA PHE A 747 -15.08 -22.13 -24.44
C PHE A 747 -16.40 -22.89 -24.58
N SER A 748 -17.25 -22.44 -25.50
CA SER A 748 -18.53 -23.08 -25.81
C SER A 748 -18.66 -23.21 -27.33
N LEU A 749 -19.26 -24.32 -27.77
CA LEU A 749 -19.65 -24.47 -29.16
C LEU A 749 -21.13 -24.10 -29.31
N LEU A 750 -21.43 -23.22 -30.27
CA LEU A 750 -22.75 -22.64 -30.46
C LEU A 750 -23.29 -22.97 -31.87
N LEU A 751 -24.61 -23.15 -31.96
CA LEU A 751 -25.38 -23.14 -33.19
C LEU A 751 -25.98 -21.75 -33.37
N ASP A 752 -25.64 -21.06 -34.45
CA ASP A 752 -26.11 -19.72 -34.77
C ASP A 752 -27.32 -19.78 -35.71
N SER A 753 -28.34 -18.97 -35.43
CA SER A 753 -29.52 -18.89 -36.30
C SER A 753 -29.27 -18.13 -37.60
N ARG A 754 -28.13 -17.44 -37.72
CA ARG A 754 -27.68 -16.74 -38.94
C ARG A 754 -26.44 -17.42 -39.48
N SER A 755 -26.46 -17.69 -40.78
CA SER A 755 -25.29 -18.21 -41.49
C SER A 755 -24.27 -17.10 -41.70
N THR A 756 -22.99 -17.48 -41.69
CA THR A 756 -21.87 -16.61 -42.08
C THR A 756 -22.08 -15.92 -43.42
N ALA A 757 -22.82 -16.50 -44.37
CA ALA A 757 -23.10 -15.85 -45.67
C ALA A 757 -23.82 -14.48 -45.57
N ASP A 758 -24.45 -14.18 -44.43
CA ASP A 758 -25.20 -12.94 -44.19
C ASP A 758 -24.34 -11.81 -43.56
N ASN A 759 -23.07 -12.08 -43.22
CA ASN A 759 -22.16 -11.12 -42.58
C ASN A 759 -21.22 -10.46 -43.60
N GLU A 760 -21.03 -9.14 -43.54
CA GLU A 760 -20.19 -8.38 -44.48
C GLU A 760 -18.68 -8.73 -44.36
N ASP A 761 -18.23 -9.15 -43.17
CA ASP A 761 -16.83 -9.53 -42.88
C ASP A 761 -16.50 -11.00 -43.23
N SER A 762 -17.39 -11.68 -43.96
CA SER A 762 -17.27 -13.11 -44.24
C SER A 762 -16.36 -13.42 -45.41
N GLN A 763 -15.46 -14.37 -45.21
CA GLN A 763 -14.65 -14.95 -46.26
C GLN A 763 -15.40 -16.16 -46.83
N CYS A 764 -15.97 -16.02 -48.02
CA CYS A 764 -16.73 -17.07 -48.70
C CYS A 764 -15.97 -17.65 -49.89
N TYR A 765 -16.27 -18.91 -50.22
CA TYR A 765 -15.73 -19.53 -51.43
C TYR A 765 -16.21 -18.78 -52.68
N SER A 766 -15.28 -18.11 -53.36
CA SER A 766 -15.50 -17.51 -54.68
C SER A 766 -14.86 -18.42 -55.72
N PRO A 767 -15.63 -19.16 -56.55
CA PRO A 767 -15.03 -19.88 -57.68
C PRO A 767 -14.32 -18.87 -58.61
N PRO A 768 -13.30 -19.29 -59.38
CA PRO A 768 -12.62 -18.42 -60.35
C PRO A 768 -13.60 -18.05 -61.47
N SER A 769 -14.41 -17.03 -61.21
CA SER A 769 -15.34 -16.49 -62.18
C SER A 769 -14.57 -15.50 -63.04
N LYS A 770 -14.52 -15.80 -64.34
CA LYS A 770 -14.07 -14.88 -65.39
C LYS A 770 -14.66 -13.50 -65.12
N SER A 771 -13.79 -12.52 -64.95
CA SER A 771 -14.09 -11.11 -64.65
C SER A 771 -15.41 -10.64 -65.26
N LYS A 772 -16.46 -10.54 -64.44
CA LYS A 772 -17.64 -9.74 -64.76
C LYS A 772 -17.53 -8.43 -63.98
N LEU A 773 -17.41 -7.33 -64.72
CA LEU A 773 -17.28 -5.96 -64.22
C LEU A 773 -18.42 -5.62 -63.22
N SER A 774 -18.12 -4.83 -62.19
CA SER A 774 -19.11 -4.44 -61.17
C SER A 774 -20.27 -3.66 -61.80
N LYS A 775 -21.44 -3.63 -61.13
CA LYS A 775 -22.60 -2.86 -61.62
C LYS A 775 -22.27 -1.37 -61.77
N GLU A 776 -21.44 -0.80 -60.89
CA GLU A 776 -20.97 0.58 -61.03
C GLU A 776 -20.01 0.75 -62.23
N GLN A 777 -19.13 -0.22 -62.49
CA GLN A 777 -18.25 -0.21 -63.65
C GLN A 777 -19.04 -0.36 -64.96
N LEU A 778 -20.09 -1.16 -64.97
CA LEU A 778 -21.00 -1.30 -66.11
C LEU A 778 -21.75 0.02 -66.36
N ILE A 779 -22.24 0.68 -65.31
CA ILE A 779 -22.88 2.01 -65.41
C ILE A 779 -21.87 3.04 -65.93
N GLY A 780 -20.64 3.06 -65.42
CA GLY A 780 -19.57 3.95 -65.88
C GLY A 780 -19.21 3.74 -67.35
N ILE A 781 -19.12 2.49 -67.82
CA ILE A 781 -18.85 2.15 -69.22
C ILE A 781 -20.05 2.52 -70.11
N ILE A 782 -21.29 2.24 -69.67
CA ILE A 782 -22.49 2.59 -70.44
C ILE A 782 -22.61 4.10 -70.58
N VAL A 783 -22.52 4.86 -69.49
CA VAL A 783 -22.61 6.33 -69.52
C VAL A 783 -21.42 6.93 -70.30
N GLY A 784 -20.20 6.42 -70.10
CA GLY A 784 -19.01 6.86 -70.82
C GLY A 784 -19.11 6.59 -72.33
N SER A 785 -19.64 5.44 -72.74
CA SER A 785 -19.81 5.08 -74.16
C SER A 785 -20.90 5.92 -74.85
N VAL A 786 -22.00 6.24 -74.18
CA VAL A 786 -23.09 7.05 -74.74
C VAL A 786 -22.65 8.51 -74.88
N VAL A 787 -22.01 9.09 -73.85
CA VAL A 787 -21.51 10.48 -73.90
C VAL A 787 -20.35 10.60 -74.89
N GLY A 788 -19.40 9.66 -74.87
CA GLY A 788 -18.29 9.61 -75.82
C GLY A 788 -18.75 9.44 -77.27
N GLY A 789 -19.74 8.57 -77.50
CA GLY A 789 -20.35 8.38 -78.81
C GLY A 789 -21.07 9.63 -79.32
N ALA A 790 -21.82 10.32 -78.47
CA ALA A 790 -22.50 11.57 -78.83
C ALA A 790 -21.51 12.69 -79.18
N ILE A 791 -20.40 12.81 -78.44
CA ILE A 791 -19.33 13.78 -78.73
C ILE A 791 -18.65 13.45 -80.07
N ILE A 792 -18.34 12.18 -80.34
CA ILE A 792 -17.75 11.77 -81.61
C ILE A 792 -18.69 12.06 -82.78
N ILE A 793 -19.99 11.78 -82.64
CA ILE A 793 -21.00 12.11 -83.67
C ILE A 793 -21.10 13.62 -83.87
N ALA A 794 -21.07 14.43 -82.80
CA ALA A 794 -21.07 15.88 -82.89
C ALA A 794 -19.81 16.43 -83.59
N ILE A 795 -18.62 15.88 -83.29
CA ILE A 795 -17.36 16.23 -83.96
C ILE A 795 -17.40 15.82 -85.44
N ILE A 796 -17.85 14.61 -85.76
CA ILE A 796 -17.98 14.16 -87.16
C ILE A 796 -18.98 15.05 -87.91
N SER A 797 -20.12 15.38 -87.30
CA SER A 797 -21.13 16.26 -87.89
C SER A 797 -20.57 17.67 -88.11
N TYR A 798 -19.83 18.22 -87.15
CA TYR A 798 -19.15 19.51 -87.27
C TYR A 798 -18.09 19.49 -88.38
N VAL A 799 -17.26 18.45 -88.47
CA VAL A 799 -16.24 18.30 -89.52
C VAL A 799 -16.87 18.14 -90.91
N VAL A 800 -17.99 17.43 -91.03
CA VAL A 800 -18.72 17.29 -92.30
C VAL A 800 -19.38 18.61 -92.72
N ILE A 801 -20.02 19.34 -91.79
CA ILE A 801 -20.63 20.65 -92.07
C ILE A 801 -19.56 21.72 -92.42
N THR A 802 -18.40 21.68 -91.76
CA THR A 802 -17.29 22.59 -92.08
C THR A 802 -16.61 22.23 -93.41
N LYS A 803 -16.46 20.94 -93.75
CA LYS A 803 -15.96 20.53 -95.08
C LYS A 803 -16.93 20.83 -96.23
N THR A 804 -18.25 20.74 -96.03
CA THR A 804 -19.22 21.09 -97.07
C THR A 804 -19.37 22.61 -97.24
N SER A 805 -19.23 23.41 -96.17
CA SER A 805 -19.20 24.90 -96.30
C SER A 805 -17.89 25.45 -96.87
N LEU A 806 -16.74 24.77 -96.66
CA LEU A 806 -15.46 25.07 -97.33
C LEU A 806 -15.42 24.57 -98.79
N GLY A 807 -16.18 23.51 -99.12
CA GLY A 807 -16.43 23.08 -100.50
C GLY A 807 -17.31 24.07 -101.27
N TYR A 808 -18.37 24.60 -100.65
CA TYR A 808 -19.28 25.57 -101.25
C TYR A 808 -18.62 26.96 -101.45
N LYS A 809 -17.71 27.37 -100.55
CA LYS A 809 -16.91 28.59 -100.74
C LYS A 809 -15.80 28.44 -101.80
N ARG A 810 -15.29 27.23 -102.06
CA ARG A 810 -14.34 26.98 -103.17
C ARG A 810 -14.99 26.91 -104.56
N SER A 811 -16.27 26.51 -104.66
CA SER A 811 -17.03 26.59 -105.92
C SER A 811 -17.53 28.01 -106.25
N ILE A 812 -17.81 28.86 -105.25
CA ILE A 812 -18.15 30.28 -105.49
C ILE A 812 -16.92 31.12 -105.87
N VAL A 813 -15.73 30.81 -105.38
CA VAL A 813 -14.48 31.49 -105.81
C VAL A 813 -14.02 31.03 -107.20
N ARG A 814 -14.30 29.78 -107.63
CA ARG A 814 -14.08 29.33 -109.02
C ARG A 814 -15.14 29.78 -110.02
N MET A 815 -16.36 30.15 -109.59
CA MET A 815 -17.37 30.74 -110.47
C MET A 815 -17.20 32.26 -110.67
N LYS A 816 -16.53 32.97 -109.76
CA LYS A 816 -16.18 34.39 -109.98
C LYS A 816 -14.95 34.60 -110.87
N SER A 817 -14.08 33.59 -111.06
CA SER A 817 -13.03 33.65 -112.10
C SER A 817 -13.52 33.24 -113.50
N PHE A 818 -14.83 33.07 -113.69
CA PHE A 818 -15.44 32.81 -115.01
C PHE A 818 -16.46 33.89 -115.42
N ILE A 819 -16.76 34.87 -114.55
CA ILE A 819 -17.66 36.02 -114.81
C ILE A 819 -16.99 37.33 -114.31
N THR A 820 -15.71 37.48 -114.64
CA THR A 820 -15.02 38.76 -114.84
C THR A 820 -13.95 38.46 -115.89
N ARG A 821 -13.95 38.98 -117.11
CA ARG A 821 -14.60 40.18 -117.66
C ARG A 821 -16.05 40.47 -117.31
#